data_AF-A0A963BQB3-F1
#
_entry.id   AF-A0A963BQB3-F1
#
_cell.length_a   1.000
_cell.length_b   1.000
_cell.length_c   1.000
_cell.angle_alpha   90.00
_cell.angle_beta   90.00
_cell.angle_gamma   90.00
#
_symmetry.space_group_name_H-M   'P 1'
#
loop_
_entity.id
_entity.type
_entity.pdbx_description
1 polymer ?
#
loop_
_entity_poly.entity_id
_entity_poly.type
_entity_poly.pdbx_seq_one_letter_code
_entity_poly.pdbx_strand_id
1 'polypeptide(L)'
;MPSFTESSLRLLKRLLGTRSRTIGTDLGTAAVLDGSSAVALTEAAISQAAGLGATTPTDIAAITWRAEQRRRDDDSRQSRLTTLVAEGPRGGLASAAGLCLSGMRATAFVSGQEAASLQEMLADIAGRHLPLVVHIDNRATGGSSTAPGSGHEAIHLSAQSGCFQLIAANVQEAVDFTLVARKVAEQTLLPGLVFMDHEQTAAALQQVVLPSRQLIEDYLGWPDDLVPSTTPAEKLLFGGERRRIPCWHDTDRPVLLGSAQPAGIWGLGRAASRLLLAQPLAKTVTDSLELFARQSGRRHVPISGHRVNDAELLLVAMGAAIETAEAVADQLRSTRKLKVGVLGVRSLQPFPAESIVQQLGKARCVCVLERLDAPHTADAPLLTGLRAVIDQQAAHHPRLLSVLYGLGGLPLHAADLAELCVQAEKIQQRQLYLGIAFDQTEASHPKRQVLLDRLRRSYPELADRGLSGDREIAPDLAPEEAIALAVHHISGSGGAALAQEAADTLWRAAGGELRSRLAHSAAPWGDSCTDWISWAPRNLRDPGDRLPVDLAIVATDLIESAAPDLQLNDHGSLLIESTAPDNQRIPLATMEQLRQRSGQLYSIDSRMRDTDADLRNERMLGAALAILLERELLEISFRRLLSIRETALSDLPEDSRVPRLQAFKEGFEQVTKVDMASLIPSPADAFAGAEPAPPELKRLGNVDDNYDSLPRFWDQTGVLYRDRMEQRITPDPFLAVNAIPPFSAAFRKFDRLRETLPVLDAEACTGCGACWTLCPDGAIGVSVMDTAMLLETGVRMTGADRLRPMLSKLSISMIRRCREKGAAPTTAGALLNDTFDWLLQQSLPENQKQQAAAAKGKLIEALGDLQLSLTDPLFRTPESQTPGSGNLLFLAVDPDTCKGCGICASSCEPNALALEQQTPALLAGARRSWQIWEQLPDTTEATRERAAGQIPLGKPAAMLMSQRFRSTLSGGDGAEPGSGARLALRLALAAVESKQRPLLTAYCEEVNGVRERLSSLIRKMLADAL
;
A
#
# COMPACT_ATOMS: atom_id res chain seq x y z
N MET A 1 -11.82 2.85 -2.09
CA MET A 1 -11.16 4.16 -1.93
C MET A 1 -12.14 5.07 -1.22
N PRO A 2 -11.76 5.73 -0.11
CA PRO A 2 -12.60 6.76 0.50
C PRO A 2 -12.84 7.88 -0.52
N SER A 3 -14.08 8.40 -0.54
CA SER A 3 -14.58 9.37 -1.51
C SER A 3 -13.97 10.76 -1.27
N PHE A 4 -12.80 11.04 -1.85
CA PHE A 4 -12.25 12.40 -1.96
C PHE A 4 -13.20 13.37 -2.70
N THR A 5 -14.14 12.83 -3.47
CA THR A 5 -15.10 13.56 -4.27
C THR A 5 -15.92 14.58 -3.47
N GLU A 6 -16.32 14.30 -2.23
CA GLU A 6 -17.34 15.10 -1.55
C GLU A 6 -16.80 16.28 -0.72
N SER A 7 -15.57 16.23 -0.21
CA SER A 7 -14.92 17.38 0.47
C SER A 7 -14.49 18.46 -0.52
N SER A 8 -13.99 18.06 -1.69
CA SER A 8 -13.61 18.96 -2.78
C SER A 8 -14.80 19.77 -3.32
N LEU A 9 -15.96 19.11 -3.50
CA LEU A 9 -17.21 19.72 -4.00
C LEU A 9 -17.78 20.79 -3.05
N ARG A 10 -17.62 20.60 -1.73
CA ARG A 10 -18.08 21.54 -0.69
C ARG A 10 -17.36 22.90 -0.74
N LEU A 11 -16.07 22.89 -1.07
CA LEU A 11 -15.24 24.09 -1.08
C LEU A 11 -15.49 25.01 -2.27
N LEU A 12 -15.88 24.43 -3.41
CA LEU A 12 -16.02 25.20 -4.64
C LEU A 12 -17.34 26.01 -4.71
N LYS A 13 -18.38 25.59 -3.98
CA LYS A 13 -19.58 26.43 -3.72
C LYS A 13 -19.22 27.76 -3.04
N ARG A 14 -18.16 27.80 -2.22
CA ARG A 14 -17.62 29.03 -1.62
C ARG A 14 -16.70 29.80 -2.57
N LEU A 15 -15.83 29.12 -3.32
CA LEU A 15 -14.90 29.73 -4.31
C LEU A 15 -15.60 30.51 -5.43
N LEU A 16 -16.80 30.07 -5.84
CA LEU A 16 -17.53 30.65 -6.98
C LEU A 16 -18.78 31.45 -6.58
N GLY A 17 -18.93 31.81 -5.30
CA GLY A 17 -20.06 32.58 -4.77
C GLY A 17 -20.23 33.97 -5.40
N THR A 18 -21.48 34.45 -5.41
CA THR A 18 -21.94 35.70 -6.04
C THR A 18 -21.18 36.95 -5.58
N ARG A 19 -20.90 37.87 -6.52
CA ARG A 19 -20.28 39.21 -6.34
C ARG A 19 -20.55 39.81 -4.95
N SER A 20 -19.61 39.67 -4.03
CA SER A 20 -19.55 40.53 -2.85
C SER A 20 -18.84 41.82 -3.24
N ARG A 21 -19.58 42.93 -3.30
CA ARG A 21 -19.02 44.29 -3.46
C ARG A 21 -18.46 44.77 -2.11
N THR A 22 -17.47 44.07 -1.57
CA THR A 22 -16.65 44.60 -0.48
C THR A 22 -15.22 44.73 -0.98
N ILE A 23 -14.72 45.96 -1.03
CA ILE A 23 -13.33 46.28 -1.39
C ILE A 23 -12.48 45.87 -0.18
N GLY A 24 -12.08 44.60 -0.19
CA GLY A 24 -11.08 43.97 0.65
C GLY A 24 -10.46 42.85 -0.16
N THR A 25 -9.16 42.59 0.00
CA THR A 25 -8.43 41.56 -0.76
C THR A 25 -8.96 40.17 -0.42
N ASP A 26 -9.91 39.65 -1.21
CA ASP A 26 -10.35 38.26 -1.16
C ASP A 26 -9.24 37.37 -1.74
N LEU A 27 -8.39 36.83 -0.86
CA LEU A 27 -7.22 36.04 -1.21
C LEU A 27 -7.54 34.58 -1.57
N GLY A 28 -8.79 34.12 -1.38
CA GLY A 28 -9.20 32.75 -1.67
C GLY A 28 -10.05 32.08 -0.61
N THR A 29 -10.33 30.79 -0.81
CA THR A 29 -11.11 29.96 0.12
C THR A 29 -10.20 28.96 0.82
N ALA A 30 -10.18 29.00 2.15
CA ALA A 30 -9.43 28.06 2.97
C ALA A 30 -10.11 26.69 3.07
N ALA A 31 -9.27 25.65 3.12
CA ALA A 31 -9.62 24.25 2.96
C ALA A 31 -8.67 23.33 3.71
N VAL A 32 -9.09 22.06 3.90
CA VAL A 32 -8.17 20.93 4.10
C VAL A 32 -8.32 20.00 2.91
N LEU A 33 -7.26 19.83 2.12
CA LEU A 33 -7.25 19.01 0.91
C LEU A 33 -5.90 18.32 0.74
N ASP A 34 -5.90 17.19 0.05
CA ASP A 34 -4.68 16.60 -0.48
C ASP A 34 -4.17 17.40 -1.70
N GLY A 35 -2.88 17.28 -2.00
CA GLY A 35 -2.26 18.01 -3.11
C GLY A 35 -2.88 17.73 -4.47
N SER A 36 -3.20 16.46 -4.75
CA SER A 36 -3.78 16.04 -6.02
C SER A 36 -5.16 16.68 -6.25
N SER A 37 -6.02 16.65 -5.22
CA SER A 37 -7.33 17.30 -5.25
C SER A 37 -7.21 18.82 -5.31
N ALA A 38 -6.32 19.43 -4.52
CA ALA A 38 -6.14 20.89 -4.49
C ALA A 38 -5.67 21.45 -5.85
N VAL A 39 -4.72 20.77 -6.49
CA VAL A 39 -4.24 21.11 -7.83
C VAL A 39 -5.33 20.87 -8.88
N ALA A 40 -6.06 19.76 -8.83
CA ALA A 40 -7.15 19.48 -9.78
C ALA A 40 -8.28 20.52 -9.69
N LEU A 41 -8.66 20.94 -8.47
CA LEU A 41 -9.64 22.00 -8.26
C LEU A 41 -9.15 23.36 -8.79
N THR A 42 -7.87 23.67 -8.55
CA THR A 42 -7.24 24.89 -9.06
C THR A 42 -7.20 24.89 -10.59
N GLU A 43 -6.81 23.77 -11.19
CA GLU A 43 -6.84 23.57 -12.64
C GLU A 43 -8.25 23.68 -13.21
N ALA A 44 -9.25 23.08 -12.57
CA ALA A 44 -10.64 23.23 -12.99
C ALA A 44 -11.08 24.72 -12.97
N ALA A 45 -10.57 25.53 -12.04
CA ALA A 45 -10.87 26.96 -11.96
C ALA A 45 -10.22 27.79 -13.07
N ILE A 46 -9.05 27.39 -13.59
CA ILE A 46 -8.27 28.20 -14.54
C ILE A 46 -8.24 27.64 -15.96
N SER A 47 -8.33 26.32 -16.14
CA SER A 47 -8.23 25.60 -17.41
C SER A 47 -9.59 25.28 -18.01
N GLN A 48 -9.60 25.03 -19.32
CA GLN A 48 -10.80 24.69 -20.09
C GLN A 48 -10.89 23.18 -20.38
N ALA A 49 -9.75 22.49 -20.34
CA ALA A 49 -9.69 21.08 -20.68
C ALA A 49 -8.64 20.29 -19.91
N ALA A 50 -8.86 18.98 -19.79
CA ALA A 50 -7.86 18.02 -19.34
C ALA A 50 -7.78 16.81 -20.27
N GLY A 51 -6.55 16.37 -20.54
CA GLY A 51 -6.27 15.06 -21.12
C GLY A 51 -6.02 14.06 -19.98
N LEU A 52 -6.86 13.03 -19.88
CA LEU A 52 -6.81 12.03 -18.81
C LEU A 52 -6.44 10.67 -19.39
N GLY A 53 -5.49 9.99 -18.76
CA GLY A 53 -5.10 8.62 -19.11
C GLY A 53 -4.13 8.00 -18.12
N ALA A 54 -3.98 8.60 -16.93
CA ALA A 54 -3.09 8.13 -15.90
C ALA A 54 -3.69 6.91 -15.17
N THR A 55 -2.82 6.21 -14.47
CA THR A 55 -3.15 5.06 -13.62
C THR A 55 -3.18 5.46 -12.14
N THR A 56 -3.84 4.64 -11.31
CA THR A 56 -3.90 4.83 -9.85
C THR A 56 -2.49 4.95 -9.27
N PRO A 57 -2.18 6.02 -8.51
CA PRO A 57 -3.07 6.85 -7.69
C PRO A 57 -3.29 8.27 -8.22
N THR A 58 -2.67 8.65 -9.35
CA THR A 58 -2.90 9.93 -10.04
C THR A 58 -4.39 10.11 -10.44
N ASP A 59 -5.14 9.02 -10.45
CA ASP A 59 -6.60 9.00 -10.51
C ASP A 59 -7.27 9.95 -9.52
N ILE A 60 -6.71 10.28 -8.35
CA ILE A 60 -7.34 11.23 -7.41
C ILE A 60 -7.57 12.58 -8.10
N ALA A 61 -6.56 13.14 -8.76
CA ALA A 61 -6.69 14.39 -9.50
C ALA A 61 -7.71 14.26 -10.66
N ALA A 62 -7.70 13.13 -11.36
CA ALA A 62 -8.64 12.86 -12.47
C ALA A 62 -10.10 12.70 -11.98
N ILE A 63 -10.30 12.05 -10.83
CA ILE A 63 -11.60 11.89 -10.16
C ILE A 63 -12.12 13.25 -9.73
N THR A 64 -11.28 14.07 -9.09
CA THR A 64 -11.63 15.42 -8.65
C THR A 64 -11.97 16.33 -9.84
N TRP A 65 -11.19 16.28 -10.93
CA TRP A 65 -11.52 16.98 -12.17
C TRP A 65 -12.89 16.56 -12.75
N ARG A 66 -13.16 15.25 -12.83
CA ARG A 66 -14.43 14.72 -13.36
C ARG A 66 -15.62 15.08 -12.45
N ALA A 67 -15.40 15.13 -11.14
CA ALA A 67 -16.40 15.60 -10.20
C ALA A 67 -16.79 17.06 -10.48
N GLU A 68 -15.80 17.91 -10.70
CA GLU A 68 -16.03 19.30 -11.08
C GLU A 68 -16.68 19.45 -12.46
N GLN A 69 -16.30 18.63 -13.43
CA GLN A 69 -16.95 18.61 -14.74
C GLN A 69 -18.46 18.35 -14.61
N ARG A 70 -18.84 17.28 -13.89
CA ARG A 70 -20.27 16.95 -13.64
C ARG A 70 -21.00 18.11 -12.95
N ARG A 71 -20.38 18.70 -11.92
CA ARG A 71 -20.97 19.83 -11.18
C ARG A 71 -21.26 21.04 -12.09
N ARG A 72 -20.37 21.33 -13.05
CA ARG A 72 -20.54 22.45 -13.99
C ARG A 72 -21.51 22.16 -15.11
N ASP A 73 -21.63 20.90 -15.53
CA ASP A 73 -22.63 20.51 -16.52
C ASP A 73 -24.06 20.71 -15.99
N ASP A 74 -24.25 20.57 -14.68
CA ASP A 74 -25.52 20.83 -13.99
C ASP A 74 -25.80 22.34 -13.75
N ASP A 75 -24.77 23.20 -13.74
CA ASP A 75 -24.90 24.65 -13.54
C ASP A 75 -24.76 25.42 -14.85
N SER A 76 -25.91 25.77 -15.46
CA SER A 76 -25.98 26.51 -16.74
C SER A 76 -25.29 27.88 -16.75
N ARG A 77 -24.85 28.40 -15.59
CA ARG A 77 -24.14 29.68 -15.47
C ARG A 77 -22.62 29.56 -15.52
N GLN A 78 -22.06 28.35 -15.52
CA GLN A 78 -20.62 28.10 -15.54
C GLN A 78 -20.13 27.62 -16.90
N SER A 79 -18.88 27.90 -17.24
CA SER A 79 -18.25 27.37 -18.45
C SER A 79 -18.02 25.86 -18.30
N ARG A 80 -18.37 25.10 -19.34
CA ARG A 80 -18.19 23.65 -19.38
C ARG A 80 -16.69 23.30 -19.42
N LEU A 81 -16.32 22.27 -18.67
CA LEU A 81 -14.99 21.67 -18.73
C LEU A 81 -14.99 20.55 -19.77
N THR A 82 -13.92 20.48 -20.57
CA THR A 82 -13.74 19.41 -21.56
C THR A 82 -12.79 18.34 -21.02
N THR A 83 -13.14 17.08 -21.21
CA THR A 83 -12.30 15.94 -20.83
C THR A 83 -12.11 15.03 -22.02
N LEU A 84 -10.86 14.72 -22.37
CA LEU A 84 -10.52 13.64 -23.29
C LEU A 84 -9.88 12.51 -22.51
N VAL A 85 -10.55 11.34 -22.50
CA VAL A 85 -10.06 10.14 -21.84
C VAL A 85 -9.37 9.26 -22.86
N ALA A 86 -8.12 8.90 -22.59
CA ALA A 86 -7.31 8.02 -23.41
C ALA A 86 -7.02 6.69 -22.68
N GLU A 87 -6.51 5.71 -23.42
CA GLU A 87 -6.17 4.36 -22.90
C GLU A 87 -4.97 4.36 -21.94
N GLY A 88 -4.15 5.42 -21.96
CA GLY A 88 -2.94 5.51 -21.15
C GLY A 88 -2.33 6.91 -21.13
N PRO A 89 -1.24 7.10 -20.35
CA PRO A 89 -0.71 8.43 -20.03
C PRO A 89 -0.17 9.15 -21.26
N ARG A 90 0.39 8.42 -22.24
CA ARG A 90 0.84 8.97 -23.52
C ARG A 90 -0.33 9.54 -24.33
N GLY A 91 -1.47 8.85 -24.37
CA GLY A 91 -2.66 9.33 -25.04
C GLY A 91 -3.26 10.55 -24.32
N GLY A 92 -3.30 10.53 -22.99
CA GLY A 92 -3.78 11.65 -22.17
C GLY A 92 -2.96 12.93 -22.40
N LEU A 93 -1.63 12.82 -22.35
CA LEU A 93 -0.74 13.95 -22.62
C LEU A 93 -0.84 14.44 -24.09
N ALA A 94 -0.95 13.53 -25.06
CA ALA A 94 -1.16 13.89 -26.46
C ALA A 94 -2.49 14.63 -26.69
N SER A 95 -3.57 14.20 -26.03
CA SER A 95 -4.86 14.88 -26.06
C SER A 95 -4.77 16.29 -25.46
N ALA A 96 -4.10 16.44 -24.31
CA ALA A 96 -3.89 17.76 -23.71
C ALA A 96 -3.07 18.69 -24.62
N ALA A 97 -2.01 18.17 -25.26
CA ALA A 97 -1.21 18.92 -26.22
C ALA A 97 -2.02 19.34 -27.46
N GLY A 98 -2.87 18.45 -27.99
CA GLY A 98 -3.77 18.74 -29.12
C GLY A 98 -4.78 19.85 -28.82
N LEU A 99 -5.37 19.83 -27.62
CA LEU A 99 -6.28 20.89 -27.17
C LEU A 99 -5.55 22.22 -26.94
N CYS A 100 -4.30 22.17 -26.47
CA CYS A 100 -3.47 23.36 -26.35
C CYS A 100 -3.16 23.99 -27.71
N LEU A 101 -2.87 23.17 -28.73
CA LEU A 101 -2.65 23.62 -30.11
C LEU A 101 -3.87 24.33 -30.72
N SER A 102 -5.09 23.99 -30.31
CA SER A 102 -6.32 24.69 -30.74
C SER A 102 -6.61 25.97 -29.92
N GLY A 103 -5.66 26.47 -29.14
CA GLY A 103 -5.81 27.69 -28.35
C GLY A 103 -6.62 27.52 -27.07
N MET A 104 -6.78 26.29 -26.55
CA MET A 104 -7.40 26.04 -25.24
C MET A 104 -6.34 25.96 -24.15
N ARG A 105 -6.65 26.44 -22.94
CA ARG A 105 -5.82 26.14 -21.77
C ARG A 105 -6.13 24.71 -21.30
N ALA A 106 -5.18 23.80 -21.51
CA ALA A 106 -5.32 22.38 -21.18
C ALA A 106 -4.33 21.93 -20.10
N THR A 107 -4.65 20.85 -19.39
CA THR A 107 -3.79 20.22 -18.37
C THR A 107 -3.71 18.70 -18.55
N ALA A 108 -2.71 18.09 -17.90
CA ALA A 108 -2.62 16.66 -17.70
C ALA A 108 -2.07 16.37 -16.30
N PHE A 109 -2.53 15.27 -15.70
CA PHE A 109 -2.05 14.74 -14.43
C PHE A 109 -1.36 13.41 -14.72
N VAL A 110 -0.11 13.22 -14.28
CA VAL A 110 0.65 11.99 -14.49
C VAL A 110 1.45 11.62 -13.23
N SER A 111 1.80 10.35 -13.06
CA SER A 111 2.73 9.92 -12.01
C SER A 111 4.20 10.03 -12.44
N GLY A 112 5.14 9.97 -11.50
CA GLY A 112 6.58 9.96 -11.77
C GLY A 112 7.01 8.82 -12.70
N GLN A 113 6.47 7.60 -12.51
CA GLN A 113 6.73 6.45 -13.38
C GLN A 113 6.23 6.70 -14.82
N GLU A 114 5.05 7.30 -14.96
CA GLU A 114 4.50 7.64 -16.26
C GLU A 114 5.32 8.76 -16.92
N ALA A 115 5.68 9.80 -16.17
CA ALA A 115 6.55 10.89 -16.65
C ALA A 115 7.90 10.37 -17.15
N ALA A 116 8.51 9.37 -16.48
CA ALA A 116 9.72 8.72 -16.96
C ALA A 116 9.54 8.05 -18.34
N SER A 117 8.37 7.52 -18.66
CA SER A 117 8.05 6.95 -19.98
C SER A 117 7.70 8.01 -21.04
N LEU A 118 7.42 9.26 -20.64
CA LEU A 118 6.92 10.34 -21.50
C LEU A 118 7.99 11.33 -21.95
N GLN A 119 9.27 11.08 -21.68
CA GLN A 119 10.37 12.04 -21.92
C GLN A 119 10.45 12.55 -23.37
N GLU A 120 10.30 11.66 -24.34
CA GLU A 120 10.22 12.02 -25.77
C GLU A 120 9.06 13.00 -26.03
N MET A 121 7.88 12.70 -25.51
CA MET A 121 6.68 13.50 -25.71
C MET A 121 6.79 14.87 -25.02
N LEU A 122 7.39 14.93 -23.83
CA LEU A 122 7.67 16.20 -23.14
C LEU A 122 8.62 17.06 -23.98
N ALA A 123 9.66 16.47 -24.57
CA ALA A 123 10.56 17.17 -25.48
C ALA A 123 9.87 17.67 -26.77
N ASP A 124 8.95 16.88 -27.32
CA ASP A 124 8.13 17.28 -28.48
C ASP A 124 7.20 18.45 -28.14
N ILE A 125 6.55 18.42 -26.98
CA ILE A 125 5.66 19.50 -26.51
C ILE A 125 6.45 20.79 -26.28
N ALA A 126 7.65 20.69 -25.68
CA ALA A 126 8.55 21.83 -25.53
C ALA A 126 9.03 22.37 -26.88
N GLY A 127 9.39 21.50 -27.82
CA GLY A 127 9.79 21.88 -29.17
C GLY A 127 8.67 22.53 -30.00
N ARG A 128 7.41 22.23 -29.69
CA ARG A 128 6.21 22.82 -30.30
C ARG A 128 5.77 24.12 -29.63
N HIS A 129 6.48 24.59 -28.59
CA HIS A 129 6.18 25.82 -27.87
C HIS A 129 4.74 25.90 -27.34
N LEU A 130 4.31 24.81 -26.69
CA LEU A 130 2.98 24.71 -26.09
C LEU A 130 3.01 25.19 -24.64
N PRO A 131 2.18 26.19 -24.25
CA PRO A 131 2.05 26.65 -22.87
C PRO A 131 1.24 25.66 -22.01
N LEU A 132 1.59 24.38 -22.07
CA LEU A 132 0.98 23.29 -21.31
C LEU A 132 1.60 23.22 -19.92
N VAL A 133 0.78 23.03 -18.88
CA VAL A 133 1.26 22.69 -17.55
C VAL A 133 0.84 21.26 -17.24
N VAL A 134 1.79 20.45 -16.79
CA VAL A 134 1.60 19.05 -16.40
C VAL A 134 1.95 18.93 -14.92
N HIS A 135 1.05 18.30 -14.17
CA HIS A 135 1.22 18.06 -12.74
C HIS A 135 1.67 16.62 -12.52
N ILE A 136 2.77 16.47 -11.78
CA ILE A 136 3.46 15.19 -11.60
C ILE A 136 3.44 14.81 -10.12
N ASP A 137 2.76 13.71 -9.83
CA ASP A 137 2.82 13.01 -8.55
C ASP A 137 4.09 12.13 -8.51
N ASN A 138 5.12 12.58 -7.80
CA ASN A 138 6.43 11.95 -7.75
C ASN A 138 6.41 10.67 -6.93
N ARG A 139 6.41 9.55 -7.66
CA ARG A 139 6.59 8.19 -7.15
C ARG A 139 7.93 7.65 -7.62
N ALA A 140 8.53 6.78 -6.81
CA ALA A 140 9.76 6.11 -7.16
C ALA A 140 9.59 5.32 -8.46
N THR A 141 10.50 5.53 -9.41
CA THR A 141 10.50 4.76 -10.65
C THR A 141 10.96 3.33 -10.37
N GLY A 142 10.41 2.36 -11.11
CA GLY A 142 10.77 0.95 -10.93
C GLY A 142 12.23 0.67 -11.24
N GLY A 143 12.86 -0.16 -10.40
CA GLY A 143 14.17 -0.77 -10.63
C GLY A 143 14.03 -2.27 -10.80
N SER A 144 14.60 -3.05 -9.86
CA SER A 144 14.34 -4.49 -9.74
C SER A 144 12.91 -4.82 -9.27
N SER A 145 12.15 -3.82 -8.79
CA SER A 145 10.73 -3.89 -8.43
C SER A 145 10.08 -2.51 -8.47
N THR A 146 8.78 -2.43 -8.21
CA THR A 146 8.03 -1.17 -8.07
C THR A 146 7.82 -0.83 -6.59
N ALA A 147 7.98 0.43 -6.22
CA ALA A 147 7.69 0.93 -4.88
C ALA A 147 6.53 1.95 -4.93
N PRO A 148 5.59 1.92 -3.96
CA PRO A 148 4.45 2.82 -3.99
C PRO A 148 4.76 4.25 -3.51
N GLY A 149 5.84 4.46 -2.77
CA GLY A 149 6.19 5.73 -2.15
C GLY A 149 6.91 6.72 -3.06
N SER A 150 7.33 7.84 -2.48
CA SER A 150 7.95 8.95 -3.22
C SER A 150 9.35 8.62 -3.79
N GLY A 151 9.68 9.25 -4.92
CA GLY A 151 11.01 9.23 -5.53
C GLY A 151 11.21 10.37 -6.53
N HIS A 152 12.44 10.86 -6.67
CA HIS A 152 12.79 12.07 -7.44
C HIS A 152 13.33 11.78 -8.85
N GLU A 153 13.32 10.52 -9.30
CA GLU A 153 13.89 10.13 -10.59
C GLU A 153 13.22 10.88 -11.76
N ALA A 154 11.90 11.05 -11.71
CA ALA A 154 11.13 11.75 -12.74
C ALA A 154 11.51 13.24 -12.87
N ILE A 155 11.87 13.91 -11.77
CA ILE A 155 12.33 15.31 -11.76
C ILE A 155 13.59 15.40 -12.63
N HIS A 156 14.58 14.55 -12.34
CA HIS A 156 15.88 14.57 -12.99
C HIS A 156 15.86 14.06 -14.43
N LEU A 157 15.07 13.02 -14.73
CA LEU A 157 14.85 12.57 -16.11
C LEU A 157 14.25 13.71 -16.95
N SER A 158 13.29 14.43 -16.38
CA SER A 158 12.61 15.54 -17.06
C SER A 158 13.46 16.80 -17.19
N ALA A 159 14.62 16.90 -16.53
CA ALA A 159 15.45 18.11 -16.53
C ALA A 159 16.01 18.44 -17.92
N GLN A 160 16.06 17.46 -18.82
CA GLN A 160 16.54 17.64 -20.21
C GLN A 160 15.40 17.74 -21.24
N SER A 161 14.14 17.63 -20.82
CA SER A 161 12.97 17.71 -21.71
C SER A 161 12.81 19.08 -22.40
N GLY A 162 13.36 20.14 -21.81
CA GLY A 162 13.11 21.52 -22.25
C GLY A 162 11.88 22.16 -21.61
N CYS A 163 11.12 21.43 -20.80
CA CYS A 163 10.13 22.00 -19.90
C CYS A 163 10.82 22.69 -18.71
N PHE A 164 10.25 23.78 -18.22
CA PHE A 164 10.67 24.33 -16.92
C PHE A 164 10.02 23.56 -15.77
N GLN A 165 10.63 23.59 -14.60
CA GLN A 165 10.28 22.74 -13.47
C GLN A 165 10.12 23.55 -12.19
N LEU A 166 8.99 23.35 -11.53
CA LEU A 166 8.71 23.83 -10.17
C LEU A 166 8.44 22.63 -9.26
N ILE A 167 9.04 22.62 -8.07
CA ILE A 167 9.00 21.52 -7.11
C ILE A 167 8.40 22.06 -5.82
N ALA A 168 7.18 21.62 -5.50
CA ALA A 168 6.45 22.07 -4.32
C ALA A 168 6.94 21.35 -3.06
N ALA A 169 7.17 22.10 -1.98
CA ALA A 169 7.48 21.53 -0.67
C ALA A 169 6.24 21.09 0.12
N ASN A 170 5.07 21.65 -0.21
CA ASN A 170 3.81 21.40 0.50
C ASN A 170 2.60 21.67 -0.42
N VAL A 171 1.39 21.39 0.05
CA VAL A 171 0.16 21.49 -0.76
C VAL A 171 -0.12 22.93 -1.19
N GLN A 172 0.14 23.91 -0.33
CA GLN A 172 -0.05 25.32 -0.67
C GLN A 172 0.90 25.76 -1.78
N GLU A 173 2.17 25.35 -1.72
CA GLU A 173 3.13 25.61 -2.80
C GLU A 173 2.71 24.94 -4.11
N ALA A 174 2.12 23.74 -4.07
CA ALA A 174 1.63 23.08 -5.29
C ALA A 174 0.52 23.87 -5.98
N VAL A 175 -0.43 24.43 -5.20
CA VAL A 175 -1.50 25.31 -5.70
C VAL A 175 -0.93 26.63 -6.23
N ASP A 176 -0.03 27.26 -5.49
CA ASP A 176 0.59 28.53 -5.89
C ASP A 176 1.44 28.34 -7.17
N PHE A 177 2.23 27.25 -7.25
CA PHE A 177 3.03 26.89 -8.41
C PHE A 177 2.18 26.48 -9.61
N THR A 178 0.95 26.02 -9.42
CA THR A 178 0.01 25.84 -10.54
C THR A 178 -0.26 27.17 -11.24
N LEU A 179 -0.54 28.24 -10.49
CA LEU A 179 -0.75 29.57 -11.06
C LEU A 179 0.54 30.15 -11.66
N VAL A 180 1.66 30.06 -10.94
CA VAL A 180 2.95 30.55 -11.41
C VAL A 180 3.38 29.82 -12.68
N ALA A 181 3.27 28.49 -12.73
CA ALA A 181 3.59 27.71 -13.91
C ALA A 181 2.72 28.13 -15.10
N ARG A 182 1.41 28.34 -14.91
CA ARG A 182 0.55 28.85 -15.99
C ARG A 182 1.01 30.20 -16.49
N LYS A 183 1.30 31.15 -15.59
CA LYS A 183 1.80 32.47 -15.96
C LYS A 183 3.09 32.40 -16.77
N VAL A 184 4.06 31.64 -16.28
CA VAL A 184 5.36 31.45 -16.95
C VAL A 184 5.18 30.76 -18.30
N ALA A 185 4.40 29.68 -18.35
CA ALA A 185 4.17 28.92 -19.58
C ALA A 185 3.51 29.79 -20.66
N GLU A 186 2.51 30.57 -20.28
CA GLU A 186 1.79 31.46 -21.20
C GLU A 186 2.62 32.64 -21.67
N GLN A 187 3.55 33.15 -20.86
CA GLN A 187 4.45 34.24 -21.25
C GLN A 187 5.62 33.77 -22.11
N THR A 188 6.14 32.58 -21.84
CA THR A 188 7.32 32.03 -22.53
C THR A 188 6.98 31.13 -23.72
N LEU A 189 5.73 30.66 -23.80
CA LEU A 189 5.30 29.59 -24.70
C LEU A 189 6.16 28.32 -24.52
N LEU A 190 6.56 28.04 -23.28
CA LEU A 190 7.24 26.80 -22.91
C LEU A 190 6.35 26.01 -21.95
N PRO A 191 6.36 24.68 -22.01
CA PRO A 191 5.62 23.85 -21.06
C PRO A 191 6.26 23.87 -19.68
N GLY A 192 5.42 23.79 -18.65
CA GLY A 192 5.81 23.73 -17.24
C GLY A 192 5.46 22.40 -16.59
N LEU A 193 6.34 21.92 -15.72
CA LEU A 193 6.12 20.75 -14.88
C LEU A 193 6.04 21.19 -13.42
N VAL A 194 4.96 20.81 -12.73
CA VAL A 194 4.79 21.03 -11.29
C VAL A 194 4.88 19.68 -10.59
N PHE A 195 5.88 19.52 -9.75
CA PHE A 195 6.19 18.28 -9.04
C PHE A 195 5.70 18.33 -7.59
N MET A 196 5.09 17.24 -7.14
CA MET A 196 4.63 17.03 -5.76
C MET A 196 5.15 15.68 -5.26
N ASP A 197 5.77 15.62 -4.09
CA ASP A 197 6.13 14.34 -3.47
C ASP A 197 4.87 13.58 -3.06
N HIS A 198 4.76 12.30 -3.48
CA HIS A 198 3.54 11.50 -3.28
C HIS A 198 2.97 11.54 -1.85
N GLU A 199 3.70 10.99 -0.88
CA GLU A 199 3.17 10.77 0.47
C GLU A 199 3.04 12.06 1.28
N GLN A 200 3.94 13.02 1.07
CA GLN A 200 4.03 14.24 1.88
C GLN A 200 3.34 15.46 1.25
N THR A 201 2.95 15.39 -0.04
CA THR A 201 2.30 16.50 -0.73
C THR A 201 1.11 16.04 -1.57
N ALA A 202 1.29 15.11 -2.51
CA ALA A 202 0.22 14.75 -3.44
C ALA A 202 -0.96 14.03 -2.77
N ALA A 203 -0.69 13.19 -1.76
CA ALA A 203 -1.66 12.42 -0.99
C ALA A 203 -1.82 12.93 0.47
N ALA A 204 -1.01 13.90 0.89
CA ALA A 204 -1.06 14.47 2.23
C ALA A 204 -2.16 15.54 2.35
N LEU A 205 -3.06 15.37 3.32
CA LEU A 205 -4.00 16.42 3.72
C LEU A 205 -3.25 17.55 4.43
N GLN A 206 -3.48 18.78 3.96
CA GLN A 206 -2.95 19.99 4.56
C GLN A 206 -3.97 21.12 4.45
N GLN A 207 -3.81 22.14 5.29
CA GLN A 207 -4.50 23.41 5.11
C GLN A 207 -4.03 24.07 3.82
N VAL A 208 -4.98 24.50 2.99
CA VAL A 208 -4.70 25.19 1.73
C VAL A 208 -5.71 26.30 1.48
N VAL A 209 -5.25 27.40 0.91
CA VAL A 209 -6.06 28.50 0.42
C VAL A 209 -6.09 28.39 -1.10
N LEU A 210 -7.23 27.92 -1.62
CA LEU A 210 -7.48 27.88 -3.06
C LEU A 210 -7.69 29.30 -3.58
N PRO A 211 -7.16 29.64 -4.77
CA PRO A 211 -7.15 31.02 -5.24
C PRO A 211 -8.56 31.54 -5.51
N SER A 212 -8.81 32.80 -5.12
CA SER A 212 -10.06 33.47 -5.48
C SER A 212 -10.14 33.70 -6.98
N ARG A 213 -11.36 33.80 -7.51
CA ARG A 213 -11.57 34.19 -8.90
C ARG A 213 -10.92 35.54 -9.22
N GLN A 214 -10.92 36.48 -8.28
CA GLN A 214 -10.29 37.79 -8.48
C GLN A 214 -8.77 37.67 -8.61
N LEU A 215 -8.12 36.87 -7.75
CA LEU A 215 -6.68 36.60 -7.89
C LEU A 215 -6.36 35.94 -9.25
N ILE A 216 -7.19 35.00 -9.71
CA ILE A 216 -7.02 34.37 -11.03
C ILE A 216 -7.14 35.41 -12.15
N GLU A 217 -8.15 36.29 -12.12
CA GLU A 217 -8.36 37.33 -13.12
C GLU A 217 -7.20 38.36 -13.13
N ASP A 218 -6.77 38.81 -11.95
CA ASP A 218 -5.73 39.84 -11.78
C ASP A 218 -4.31 39.31 -12.06
N TYR A 219 -4.03 38.04 -11.73
CA TYR A 219 -2.71 37.43 -11.93
C TYR A 219 -2.56 36.79 -13.31
N LEU A 220 -3.51 35.92 -13.66
CA LEU A 220 -3.40 35.00 -14.79
C LEU A 220 -4.18 35.48 -16.00
N GLY A 221 -5.46 35.82 -15.84
CA GLY A 221 -6.38 36.18 -16.93
C GLY A 221 -6.91 34.98 -17.73
N TRP A 222 -7.62 35.26 -18.83
CA TRP A 222 -8.36 34.26 -19.61
C TRP A 222 -7.61 33.82 -20.88
N PRO A 223 -7.79 32.56 -21.34
CA PRO A 223 -7.01 31.98 -22.43
C PRO A 223 -7.11 32.71 -23.78
N ASP A 224 -8.23 33.38 -24.04
CA ASP A 224 -8.56 34.12 -25.24
C ASP A 224 -8.21 35.61 -25.17
N ASP A 225 -7.77 36.12 -24.01
CA ASP A 225 -7.29 37.49 -23.87
C ASP A 225 -6.19 37.80 -24.89
N LEU A 226 -6.24 39.01 -25.45
CA LEU A 226 -5.12 39.58 -26.18
C LEU A 226 -4.12 40.17 -25.18
N VAL A 227 -2.90 39.66 -25.23
CA VAL A 227 -1.77 40.10 -24.41
C VAL A 227 -0.69 40.72 -25.30
N PRO A 228 0.05 41.73 -24.81
CA PRO A 228 1.16 42.30 -25.56
C PRO A 228 2.24 41.26 -25.85
N SER A 229 2.77 41.28 -27.07
CA SER A 229 3.98 40.53 -27.42
C SER A 229 5.17 41.22 -26.75
N THR A 230 5.77 40.55 -25.76
CA THR A 230 6.76 41.15 -24.86
C THR A 230 8.19 41.04 -25.40
N THR A 231 8.48 40.00 -26.17
CA THR A 231 9.82 39.77 -26.72
C THR A 231 9.90 40.19 -28.21
N PRO A 232 11.10 40.52 -28.72
CA PRO A 232 11.29 40.75 -30.16
C PRO A 232 10.88 39.54 -31.02
N ALA A 233 11.12 38.32 -30.54
CA ALA A 233 10.74 37.10 -31.25
C ALA A 233 9.21 36.94 -31.32
N GLU A 234 8.49 37.18 -30.21
CA GLU A 234 7.02 37.18 -30.22
C GLU A 234 6.46 38.24 -31.16
N LYS A 235 7.06 39.44 -31.22
CA LYS A 235 6.62 40.50 -32.14
C LYS A 235 6.76 40.11 -33.61
N LEU A 236 7.79 39.33 -33.95
CA LEU A 236 7.95 38.78 -35.30
C LEU A 236 6.91 37.69 -35.61
N LEU A 237 6.56 36.86 -34.63
CA LEU A 237 5.63 35.75 -34.80
C LEU A 237 4.16 36.20 -34.83
N PHE A 238 3.78 37.15 -33.97
CA PHE A 238 2.38 37.49 -33.70
C PHE A 238 2.04 38.97 -33.92
N GLY A 239 3.02 39.85 -34.12
CA GLY A 239 2.80 41.30 -34.15
C GLY A 239 2.76 41.92 -32.75
N GLY A 240 2.08 43.05 -32.59
CA GLY A 240 2.08 43.82 -31.33
C GLY A 240 1.39 43.11 -30.16
N GLU A 241 0.38 42.28 -30.45
CA GLU A 241 -0.41 41.54 -29.47
C GLU A 241 -0.69 40.14 -29.98
N ARG A 242 -0.95 39.21 -29.06
CA ARG A 242 -1.29 37.81 -29.36
C ARG A 242 -2.34 37.30 -28.40
N ARG A 243 -3.02 36.21 -28.77
CA ARG A 243 -3.77 35.44 -27.78
C ARG A 243 -2.83 34.92 -26.70
N ARG A 244 -3.31 34.91 -25.45
CA ARG A 244 -2.58 34.36 -24.30
C ARG A 244 -2.17 32.91 -24.54
N ILE A 245 -3.11 32.09 -25.01
CA ILE A 245 -2.82 30.76 -25.59
C ILE A 245 -2.89 30.88 -27.12
N PRO A 246 -1.76 30.73 -27.83
CA PRO A 246 -1.77 30.74 -29.28
C PRO A 246 -2.67 29.65 -29.87
N CYS A 247 -3.47 30.01 -30.87
CA CYS A 247 -4.26 29.07 -31.66
C CYS A 247 -3.46 28.66 -32.89
N TRP A 248 -2.58 27.68 -32.72
CA TRP A 248 -1.73 27.19 -33.81
C TRP A 248 -2.52 26.41 -34.85
N HIS A 249 -3.52 25.64 -34.42
CA HIS A 249 -4.44 24.92 -35.28
C HIS A 249 -5.71 25.74 -35.50
N ASP A 250 -5.61 26.67 -36.45
CA ASP A 250 -6.70 27.54 -36.88
C ASP A 250 -6.99 27.28 -38.37
N THR A 251 -8.25 27.03 -38.70
CA THR A 251 -8.68 26.81 -40.11
C THR A 251 -8.54 28.06 -40.96
N ASP A 252 -8.64 29.24 -40.36
CA ASP A 252 -8.49 30.53 -41.04
C ASP A 252 -7.03 30.95 -41.18
N ARG A 253 -6.15 30.40 -40.33
CA ARG A 253 -4.70 30.65 -40.32
C ARG A 253 -3.90 29.33 -40.22
N PRO A 254 -3.94 28.48 -41.26
CA PRO A 254 -3.33 27.16 -41.19
C PRO A 254 -1.80 27.23 -41.14
N VAL A 255 -1.21 26.52 -40.19
CA VAL A 255 0.25 26.37 -40.03
C VAL A 255 0.61 24.89 -39.89
N LEU A 256 1.71 24.48 -40.51
CA LEU A 256 2.31 23.15 -40.31
C LEU A 256 3.36 23.22 -39.19
N LEU A 257 3.15 22.49 -38.10
CA LEU A 257 4.09 22.39 -36.96
C LEU A 257 4.61 20.96 -36.80
N GLY A 258 5.92 20.84 -36.53
CA GLY A 258 6.57 19.55 -36.26
C GLY A 258 6.67 18.64 -37.47
N SER A 259 7.00 19.19 -38.65
CA SER A 259 7.28 18.41 -39.86
C SER A 259 8.63 17.68 -39.77
N ALA A 260 8.81 16.64 -40.59
CA ALA A 260 10.11 16.03 -40.80
C ALA A 260 11.03 17.01 -41.55
N GLN A 261 12.25 17.23 -41.04
CA GLN A 261 13.19 18.22 -41.56
C GLN A 261 14.58 17.61 -41.83
N PRO A 262 15.30 18.06 -42.88
CA PRO A 262 16.72 17.77 -43.03
C PRO A 262 17.55 18.32 -41.86
N ALA A 263 18.68 17.66 -41.56
CA ALA A 263 19.52 17.98 -40.39
C ALA A 263 19.93 19.46 -40.28
N GLY A 264 20.26 20.11 -41.40
CA GLY A 264 20.66 21.53 -41.40
C GLY A 264 19.54 22.47 -40.95
N ILE A 265 18.29 22.23 -41.39
CA ILE A 265 17.13 23.04 -41.00
C ILE A 265 16.76 22.75 -39.55
N TRP A 266 16.71 21.47 -39.18
CA TRP A 266 16.39 21.06 -37.82
C TRP A 266 17.37 21.65 -36.79
N GLY A 267 18.67 21.59 -37.08
CA GLY A 267 19.72 22.15 -36.21
C GLY A 267 19.59 23.67 -36.02
N LEU A 268 19.34 24.42 -37.10
CA LEU A 268 19.09 25.86 -37.04
C LEU A 268 17.82 26.17 -36.23
N GLY A 269 16.75 25.40 -36.42
CA GLY A 269 15.51 25.54 -35.66
C GLY A 269 15.71 25.35 -34.15
N ARG A 270 16.49 24.33 -33.75
CA ARG A 270 16.83 24.09 -32.33
C ARG A 270 17.67 25.23 -31.73
N ALA A 271 18.66 25.73 -32.48
CA ALA A 271 19.47 26.86 -32.04
C ALA A 271 18.61 28.14 -31.88
N ALA A 272 17.72 28.41 -32.84
CA ALA A 272 16.81 29.54 -32.81
C ALA A 272 15.83 29.46 -31.63
N SER A 273 15.22 28.29 -31.39
CA SER A 273 14.33 28.07 -30.24
C SER A 273 15.01 28.40 -28.91
N ARG A 274 16.25 27.89 -28.70
CA ARG A 274 17.02 28.17 -27.49
C ARG A 274 17.37 29.65 -27.34
N LEU A 275 17.92 30.28 -28.39
CA LEU A 275 18.51 31.62 -28.31
C LEU A 275 17.48 32.75 -28.40
N LEU A 276 16.38 32.54 -29.13
CA LEU A 276 15.41 33.58 -29.44
C LEU A 276 14.11 33.45 -28.63
N LEU A 277 13.70 32.23 -28.25
CA LEU A 277 12.43 31.99 -27.57
C LEU A 277 12.61 31.62 -26.09
N ALA A 278 13.59 30.78 -25.75
CA ALA A 278 13.76 30.29 -24.37
C ALA A 278 14.61 31.19 -23.45
N GLN A 279 15.38 32.14 -24.01
CA GLN A 279 16.30 32.99 -23.25
C GLN A 279 15.69 33.72 -22.03
N PRO A 280 14.45 34.29 -22.08
CA PRO A 280 13.92 35.05 -20.96
C PRO A 280 13.39 34.18 -19.80
N LEU A 281 13.38 32.85 -19.93
CA LEU A 281 12.71 31.93 -19.00
C LEU A 281 13.06 32.18 -17.52
N ALA A 282 14.36 32.26 -17.18
CA ALA A 282 14.78 32.46 -15.78
C ALA A 282 14.25 33.76 -15.20
N LYS A 283 14.35 34.85 -15.96
CA LYS A 283 13.79 36.15 -15.58
C LYS A 283 12.27 36.09 -15.44
N THR A 284 11.58 35.43 -16.39
CA THR A 284 10.12 35.29 -16.36
C THR A 284 9.65 34.50 -15.14
N VAL A 285 10.37 33.45 -14.73
CA VAL A 285 10.08 32.71 -13.50
C VAL A 285 10.19 33.63 -12.28
N THR A 286 11.29 34.38 -12.14
CA THR A 286 11.49 35.32 -11.03
C THR A 286 10.42 36.42 -11.02
N ASP A 287 10.17 37.07 -12.15
CA ASP A 287 9.18 38.14 -12.27
C ASP A 287 7.76 37.63 -11.95
N SER A 288 7.43 36.40 -12.36
CA SER A 288 6.13 35.77 -12.09
C SER A 288 5.94 35.45 -10.61
N LEU A 289 7.00 34.97 -9.94
CA LEU A 289 6.99 34.72 -8.50
C LEU A 289 6.87 36.03 -7.70
N GLU A 290 7.56 37.09 -8.11
CA GLU A 290 7.44 38.41 -7.48
C GLU A 290 6.06 39.02 -7.65
N LEU A 291 5.50 38.94 -8.87
CA LEU A 291 4.14 39.40 -9.13
C LEU A 291 3.14 38.63 -8.28
N PHE A 292 3.30 37.31 -8.19
CA PHE A 292 2.45 36.47 -7.34
C PHE A 292 2.54 36.90 -5.88
N ALA A 293 3.74 37.18 -5.38
CA ALA A 293 3.94 37.66 -4.01
C ALA A 293 3.23 39.00 -3.75
N ARG A 294 3.26 39.93 -4.70
CA ARG A 294 2.59 41.22 -4.58
C ARG A 294 1.06 41.10 -4.56
N GLN A 295 0.49 40.15 -5.29
CA GLN A 295 -0.96 40.00 -5.42
C GLN A 295 -1.57 39.06 -4.37
N SER A 296 -0.86 37.98 -4.01
CA SER A 296 -1.34 36.96 -3.06
C SER A 296 -0.86 37.18 -1.62
N GLY A 297 0.19 38.00 -1.43
CA GLY A 297 0.92 38.13 -0.17
C GLY A 297 1.86 36.97 0.14
N ARG A 298 1.90 35.91 -0.69
CA ARG A 298 2.74 34.72 -0.47
C ARG A 298 3.99 34.78 -1.33
N ARG A 299 5.15 34.86 -0.69
CA ARG A 299 6.44 35.00 -1.37
C ARG A 299 7.09 33.66 -1.61
N HIS A 300 7.40 33.39 -2.87
CA HIS A 300 8.15 32.24 -3.33
C HIS A 300 9.42 32.68 -4.07
N VAL A 301 10.44 31.84 -4.08
CA VAL A 301 11.72 32.08 -4.77
C VAL A 301 12.23 30.77 -5.40
N PRO A 302 13.01 30.80 -6.49
CA PRO A 302 13.55 29.58 -7.12
C PRO A 302 14.40 28.72 -6.16
N ILE A 303 15.08 29.37 -5.21
CA ILE A 303 15.81 28.73 -4.12
C ILE A 303 15.64 29.53 -2.83
N SER A 304 15.12 28.89 -1.77
CA SER A 304 15.02 29.49 -0.44
C SER A 304 16.28 29.25 0.38
N GLY A 305 16.56 30.15 1.30
CA GLY A 305 17.58 29.98 2.33
C GLY A 305 16.97 30.14 3.71
N HIS A 306 17.13 29.13 4.57
CA HIS A 306 16.77 29.17 5.99
C HIS A 306 18.03 29.15 6.84
N ARG A 307 18.25 30.21 7.62
CA ARG A 307 19.42 30.40 8.50
C ARG A 307 20.80 30.20 7.84
N VAL A 308 20.92 30.61 6.58
CA VAL A 308 22.13 30.39 5.76
C VAL A 308 23.27 31.38 6.03
N ASN A 309 22.98 32.59 6.54
CA ASN A 309 23.94 33.69 6.63
C ASN A 309 25.19 33.38 7.48
N ASP A 310 25.03 32.64 8.57
CA ASP A 310 26.10 32.25 9.50
C ASP A 310 26.33 30.74 9.54
N ALA A 311 25.73 29.99 8.61
CA ALA A 311 25.80 28.55 8.58
C ALA A 311 27.23 28.05 8.30
N GLU A 312 27.68 27.09 9.11
CA GLU A 312 28.93 26.35 8.90
C GLU A 312 28.65 25.01 8.18
N LEU A 313 27.44 24.47 8.36
CA LEU A 313 26.90 23.32 7.64
C LEU A 313 25.64 23.72 6.89
N LEU A 314 25.54 23.38 5.60
CA LEU A 314 24.31 23.57 4.81
C LEU A 314 23.71 22.21 4.42
N LEU A 315 22.39 22.09 4.56
CA LEU A 315 21.60 21.04 3.92
C LEU A 315 21.01 21.60 2.62
N VAL A 316 21.10 20.86 1.51
CA VAL A 316 20.40 21.19 0.26
C VAL A 316 19.30 20.16 0.05
N ALA A 317 18.05 20.60 -0.05
CA ALA A 317 16.89 19.73 -0.15
C ALA A 317 15.94 20.18 -1.27
N MET A 318 15.14 19.23 -1.77
CA MET A 318 14.05 19.43 -2.73
C MET A 318 12.77 18.83 -2.18
N GLY A 319 11.63 19.38 -2.59
CA GLY A 319 10.31 18.86 -2.22
C GLY A 319 10.06 18.91 -0.71
N ALA A 320 9.31 17.93 -0.20
CA ALA A 320 8.81 17.95 1.18
C ALA A 320 9.92 17.90 2.24
N ALA A 321 11.10 17.38 1.91
CA ALA A 321 12.23 17.32 2.84
C ALA A 321 12.74 18.71 3.27
N ILE A 322 12.37 19.78 2.54
CA ILE A 322 12.72 21.16 2.92
C ILE A 322 12.15 21.48 4.32
N GLU A 323 10.88 21.19 4.58
CA GLU A 323 10.24 21.52 5.86
C GLU A 323 10.88 20.76 7.03
N THR A 324 11.14 19.46 6.86
CA THR A 324 11.79 18.63 7.88
C THR A 324 13.23 19.07 8.14
N ALA A 325 14.00 19.39 7.09
CA ALA A 325 15.36 19.89 7.23
C ALA A 325 15.41 21.23 7.98
N GLU A 326 14.47 22.14 7.71
CA GLU A 326 14.36 23.42 8.43
C GLU A 326 14.03 23.23 9.91
N ALA A 327 13.10 22.32 10.23
CA ALA A 327 12.74 21.99 11.61
C ALA A 327 13.94 21.39 12.39
N VAL A 328 14.66 20.43 11.79
CA VAL A 328 15.87 19.85 12.39
C VAL A 328 16.97 20.90 12.55
N ALA A 329 17.17 21.79 11.58
CA ALA A 329 18.15 22.86 11.68
C ALA A 329 17.84 23.84 12.83
N ASP A 330 16.57 24.21 13.01
CA ASP A 330 16.13 25.06 14.13
C ASP A 330 16.38 24.37 15.49
N GLN A 331 16.03 23.09 15.58
CA GLN A 331 16.20 22.30 16.79
C GLN A 331 17.69 22.12 17.17
N LEU A 332 18.56 21.81 16.21
CA LEU A 332 19.99 21.64 16.47
C LEU A 332 20.68 22.94 16.86
N ARG A 333 20.21 24.07 16.29
CA ARG A 333 20.70 25.40 16.67
C ARG A 333 20.28 25.77 18.08
N SER A 334 19.06 25.43 18.49
CA SER A 334 18.57 25.74 19.84
C SER A 334 19.25 24.85 20.90
N THR A 335 19.31 23.53 20.67
CA THR A 335 19.75 22.52 21.64
C THR A 335 21.26 22.29 21.65
N ARG A 336 21.88 22.10 20.47
CA ARG A 336 23.31 21.75 20.33
C ARG A 336 24.20 22.91 19.88
N LYS A 337 23.62 24.09 19.60
CA LYS A 337 24.31 25.29 19.10
C LYS A 337 25.08 25.07 17.79
N LEU A 338 24.70 24.07 17.00
CA LEU A 338 25.29 23.81 15.68
C LEU A 338 24.74 24.80 14.65
N LYS A 339 25.60 25.51 13.91
CA LYS A 339 25.17 26.49 12.90
C LYS A 339 24.79 25.81 11.58
N VAL A 340 23.64 25.14 11.60
CA VAL A 340 23.05 24.49 10.43
C VAL A 340 22.17 25.50 9.67
N GLY A 341 22.22 25.48 8.34
CA GLY A 341 21.30 26.19 7.46
C GLY A 341 20.74 25.26 6.38
N VAL A 342 19.67 25.68 5.71
CA VAL A 342 19.00 24.88 4.67
C VAL A 342 18.81 25.69 3.40
N LEU A 343 19.15 25.11 2.26
CA LEU A 343 18.85 25.59 0.92
C LEU A 343 17.74 24.74 0.31
N GLY A 344 16.58 25.34 0.06
CA GLY A 344 15.41 24.66 -0.50
C GLY A 344 15.24 24.95 -1.99
N VAL A 345 15.50 23.96 -2.85
CA VAL A 345 15.41 24.09 -4.31
C VAL A 345 13.95 23.90 -4.76
N ARG A 346 13.35 24.97 -5.28
CA ARG A 346 11.97 25.00 -5.83
C ARG A 346 11.93 25.03 -7.34
N SER A 347 13.02 25.40 -8.00
CA SER A 347 13.16 25.31 -9.45
C SER A 347 14.47 24.64 -9.81
N LEU A 348 14.38 23.54 -10.57
CA LEU A 348 15.56 22.82 -11.08
C LEU A 348 15.91 23.24 -12.50
N GLN A 349 14.91 23.58 -13.32
CA GLN A 349 15.08 24.14 -14.67
C GLN A 349 14.16 25.34 -14.84
N PRO A 350 14.69 26.56 -15.07
CA PRO A 350 16.11 26.90 -15.18
C PRO A 350 16.85 26.76 -13.83
N PHE A 351 18.07 26.22 -13.85
CA PHE A 351 18.86 25.97 -12.64
C PHE A 351 19.32 27.30 -12.00
N PRO A 352 19.04 27.55 -10.69
CA PRO A 352 19.32 28.83 -10.03
C PRO A 352 20.77 28.98 -9.57
N ALA A 353 21.72 28.84 -10.50
CA ALA A 353 23.16 28.78 -10.22
C ALA A 353 23.68 29.98 -9.41
N GLU A 354 23.40 31.20 -9.86
CA GLU A 354 23.90 32.44 -9.22
C GLU A 354 23.38 32.57 -7.78
N SER A 355 22.09 32.27 -7.56
CA SER A 355 21.47 32.33 -6.24
C SER A 355 22.02 31.28 -5.28
N ILE A 356 22.33 30.07 -5.78
CA ILE A 356 22.99 29.02 -4.98
C ILE A 356 24.35 29.52 -4.50
N VAL A 357 25.20 30.01 -5.42
CA VAL A 357 26.57 30.45 -5.11
C VAL A 357 26.58 31.58 -4.09
N GLN A 358 25.65 32.54 -4.23
CA GLN A 358 25.50 33.63 -3.26
C GLN A 358 25.14 33.14 -1.86
N GLN A 359 24.33 32.08 -1.75
CA GLN A 359 23.86 31.56 -0.46
C GLN A 359 24.79 30.52 0.18
N LEU A 360 25.82 30.02 -0.52
CA LEU A 360 26.84 29.12 0.07
C LEU A 360 27.57 29.76 1.26
N GLY A 361 27.76 31.09 1.23
CA GLY A 361 28.29 31.86 2.34
C GLY A 361 29.61 31.31 2.91
N LYS A 362 29.58 30.95 4.21
CA LYS A 362 30.75 30.46 4.97
C LYS A 362 30.72 28.95 5.22
N ALA A 363 29.82 28.23 4.56
CA ALA A 363 29.67 26.80 4.79
C ALA A 363 31.00 26.07 4.54
N ARG A 364 31.40 25.21 5.48
CA ARG A 364 32.56 24.33 5.34
C ARG A 364 32.15 23.00 4.74
N CYS A 365 30.93 22.56 5.04
CA CYS A 365 30.34 21.33 4.57
C CYS A 365 28.93 21.60 4.02
N VAL A 366 28.58 20.94 2.92
CA VAL A 366 27.25 20.96 2.31
C VAL A 366 26.80 19.51 2.12
N CYS A 367 25.72 19.12 2.79
CA CYS A 367 25.07 17.83 2.60
C CYS A 367 23.93 17.99 1.59
N VAL A 368 24.02 17.31 0.45
CA VAL A 368 23.00 17.35 -0.60
C VAL A 368 22.10 16.13 -0.43
N LEU A 369 20.84 16.38 -0.07
CA LEU A 369 19.83 15.35 0.15
C LEU A 369 19.15 15.03 -1.19
N GLU A 370 19.25 13.78 -1.65
CA GLU A 370 18.59 13.31 -2.88
C GLU A 370 17.74 12.07 -2.61
N ARG A 371 16.47 12.11 -3.03
CA ARG A 371 15.50 11.00 -2.89
C ARG A 371 15.50 10.10 -4.13
N LEU A 372 16.69 9.64 -4.50
CA LEU A 372 16.93 8.67 -5.58
C LEU A 372 18.32 8.06 -5.42
N ASP A 373 18.52 6.86 -5.97
CA ASP A 373 19.86 6.30 -6.18
C ASP A 373 20.12 6.26 -7.70
N ALA A 374 21.17 6.95 -8.15
CA ALA A 374 21.53 7.05 -9.58
C ALA A 374 22.60 5.99 -9.90
N PRO A 375 22.23 4.85 -10.51
CA PRO A 375 23.16 3.73 -10.64
C PRO A 375 24.33 4.10 -11.54
N HIS A 376 25.54 3.69 -11.14
CA HIS A 376 26.79 3.87 -11.87
C HIS A 376 27.26 5.33 -12.07
N THR A 377 26.57 6.31 -11.52
CA THR A 377 27.08 7.69 -11.50
C THR A 377 27.99 7.90 -10.29
N ALA A 378 28.97 8.80 -10.43
CA ALA A 378 29.90 9.09 -9.33
C ALA A 378 29.23 9.88 -8.20
N ASP A 379 28.33 10.78 -8.57
CA ASP A 379 27.50 11.58 -7.68
C ASP A 379 26.06 11.54 -8.19
N ALA A 380 25.11 11.81 -7.31
CA ALA A 380 23.71 11.97 -7.70
C ALA A 380 23.50 13.29 -8.49
N PRO A 381 22.41 13.42 -9.29
CA PRO A 381 22.29 14.47 -10.30
C PRO A 381 22.27 15.90 -9.75
N LEU A 382 21.63 16.16 -8.60
CA LEU A 382 21.63 17.51 -8.02
C LEU A 382 23.04 17.91 -7.58
N LEU A 383 23.75 17.00 -6.90
CA LEU A 383 25.14 17.22 -6.50
C LEU A 383 26.04 17.44 -7.73
N THR A 384 25.82 16.72 -8.82
CA THR A 384 26.57 16.92 -10.07
C THR A 384 26.40 18.34 -10.61
N GLY A 385 25.16 18.85 -10.63
CA GLY A 385 24.86 20.23 -11.05
C GLY A 385 25.47 21.27 -10.11
N LEU A 386 25.39 21.04 -8.79
CA LEU A 386 26.00 21.91 -7.78
C LEU A 386 27.51 21.99 -7.90
N ARG A 387 28.20 20.85 -8.08
CA ARG A 387 29.65 20.81 -8.33
C ARG A 387 30.03 21.67 -9.52
N ALA A 388 29.34 21.50 -10.65
CA ALA A 388 29.64 22.25 -11.87
C ALA A 388 29.49 23.77 -11.66
N VAL A 389 28.48 24.20 -10.91
CA VAL A 389 28.27 25.62 -10.60
C VAL A 389 29.31 26.15 -9.60
N ILE A 390 29.61 25.39 -8.55
CA ILE A 390 30.63 25.75 -7.56
C ILE A 390 31.99 25.90 -8.24
N ASP A 391 32.38 24.93 -9.07
CA ASP A 391 33.68 24.94 -9.74
C ASP A 391 33.84 26.09 -10.74
N GLN A 392 32.73 26.58 -11.32
CA GLN A 392 32.75 27.68 -12.28
C GLN A 392 32.64 29.07 -11.63
N GLN A 393 31.90 29.20 -10.54
CA GLN A 393 31.42 30.52 -10.06
C GLN A 393 31.75 30.80 -8.58
N ALA A 394 31.97 29.78 -7.75
CA ALA A 394 32.20 29.99 -6.33
C ALA A 394 33.66 30.33 -6.03
N ALA A 395 33.87 31.30 -5.13
CA ALA A 395 35.21 31.63 -4.62
C ALA A 395 35.69 30.65 -3.53
N HIS A 396 34.76 29.92 -2.90
CA HIS A 396 35.01 28.98 -1.81
C HIS A 396 34.40 27.63 -2.15
N HIS A 397 35.16 26.55 -1.93
CA HIS A 397 34.75 25.19 -2.25
C HIS A 397 34.50 24.41 -0.95
N PRO A 398 33.25 24.37 -0.45
CA PRO A 398 32.93 23.55 0.69
C PRO A 398 33.11 22.06 0.36
N ARG A 399 33.31 21.26 1.40
CA ARG A 399 33.19 19.81 1.27
C ARG A 399 31.74 19.46 0.91
N LEU A 400 31.55 18.68 -0.14
CA LEU A 400 30.23 18.20 -0.55
C LEU A 400 30.05 16.74 -0.15
N LEU A 401 28.92 16.44 0.49
CA LEU A 401 28.52 15.09 0.87
C LEU A 401 27.20 14.74 0.17
N SER A 402 27.19 13.63 -0.58
CA SER A 402 25.96 13.07 -1.16
C SER A 402 25.22 12.25 -0.12
N VAL A 403 23.95 12.55 0.11
CA VAL A 403 23.12 11.87 1.09
C VAL A 403 21.86 11.37 0.41
N LEU A 404 21.76 10.05 0.27
CA LEU A 404 20.59 9.40 -0.31
C LEU A 404 19.59 9.10 0.80
N TYR A 405 18.34 9.48 0.64
CA TYR A 405 17.30 9.27 1.66
C TYR A 405 15.97 8.89 1.03
N GLY A 406 15.07 8.32 1.85
CA GLY A 406 13.67 8.11 1.48
C GLY A 406 13.42 7.36 0.17
N LEU A 407 14.34 6.47 -0.21
CA LEU A 407 14.26 5.68 -1.44
C LEU A 407 12.99 4.82 -1.42
N GLY A 408 12.14 4.93 -2.44
CA GLY A 408 10.91 4.15 -2.52
C GLY A 408 9.85 4.49 -1.47
N GLY A 409 9.94 5.64 -0.81
CA GLY A 409 9.09 6.02 0.32
C GLY A 409 9.62 5.57 1.68
N LEU A 410 10.90 5.18 1.78
CA LEU A 410 11.50 4.96 3.09
C LEU A 410 11.35 6.22 3.98
N PRO A 411 11.17 6.05 5.29
CA PRO A 411 11.02 7.18 6.19
C PRO A 411 12.21 8.14 6.18
N LEU A 412 11.94 9.44 6.26
CA LEU A 412 12.91 10.47 6.61
C LEU A 412 12.69 10.85 8.08
N HIS A 413 13.36 10.14 8.99
CA HIS A 413 13.25 10.47 10.41
C HIS A 413 14.08 11.70 10.74
N ALA A 414 13.53 12.56 11.59
CA ALA A 414 14.23 13.71 12.15
C ALA A 414 15.52 13.31 12.88
N ALA A 415 15.51 12.16 13.58
CA ALA A 415 16.66 11.61 14.27
C ALA A 415 17.83 11.30 13.31
N ASP A 416 17.54 10.72 12.15
CA ASP A 416 18.55 10.39 11.14
C ASP A 416 19.20 11.68 10.60
N LEU A 417 18.39 12.69 10.24
CA LEU A 417 18.89 14.00 9.80
C LEU A 417 19.69 14.74 10.87
N ALA A 418 19.26 14.65 12.13
CA ALA A 418 19.97 15.24 13.24
C ALA A 418 21.36 14.61 13.41
N GLU A 419 21.43 13.28 13.31
CA GLU A 419 22.68 12.54 13.40
C GLU A 419 23.61 12.86 12.22
N LEU A 420 23.08 12.97 11.01
CA LEU A 420 23.82 13.44 9.83
C LEU A 420 24.48 14.79 10.10
N CYS A 421 23.75 15.75 10.65
CA CYS A 421 24.30 17.08 10.91
C CYS A 421 25.42 17.06 11.95
N VAL A 422 25.31 16.18 12.95
CA VAL A 422 26.30 16.03 14.03
C VAL A 422 27.57 15.36 13.53
N GLN A 423 27.45 14.41 12.59
CA GLN A 423 28.58 13.63 12.08
C GLN A 423 29.14 14.13 10.74
N ALA A 424 28.48 15.04 10.03
CA ALA A 424 28.78 15.45 8.66
C ALA A 424 30.28 15.69 8.39
N GLU A 425 30.97 16.42 9.26
CA GLU A 425 32.39 16.73 9.09
C GLU A 425 33.32 15.51 9.31
N LYS A 426 32.87 14.51 10.08
CA LYS A 426 33.65 13.31 10.46
C LYS A 426 33.50 12.16 9.48
N ILE A 427 32.37 12.08 8.79
CA ILE A 427 32.11 11.09 7.73
C ILE A 427 33.29 11.14 6.75
N GLN A 428 33.80 10.00 6.25
CA GLN A 428 34.92 9.99 5.28
C GLN A 428 34.42 9.66 3.86
N GLN A 429 33.25 9.04 3.78
CA GLN A 429 32.60 8.61 2.57
C GLN A 429 32.13 9.84 1.78
N ARG A 430 32.07 9.68 0.45
CA ARG A 430 31.54 10.71 -0.46
C ARG A 430 30.01 10.64 -0.57
N GLN A 431 29.46 9.44 -0.39
CA GLN A 431 28.04 9.14 -0.51
C GLN A 431 27.63 8.21 0.63
N LEU A 432 26.46 8.48 1.19
CA LEU A 432 25.89 7.77 2.33
C LEU A 432 24.38 7.59 2.14
N TYR A 433 23.84 6.49 2.66
CA TYR A 433 22.41 6.23 2.77
C TYR A 433 21.91 6.60 4.16
N LEU A 434 20.95 7.51 4.23
CA LEU A 434 20.33 7.98 5.47
C LEU A 434 19.11 7.13 5.83
N GLY A 435 19.00 6.71 7.08
CA GLY A 435 17.91 5.87 7.59
C GLY A 435 18.02 4.39 7.24
N ILE A 436 19.09 3.97 6.56
CA ILE A 436 19.40 2.59 6.20
C ILE A 436 20.60 2.13 7.01
N ALA A 437 20.44 1.04 7.77
CA ALA A 437 21.51 0.42 8.55
C ALA A 437 22.04 -0.83 7.84
N PHE A 438 23.34 -0.86 7.56
CA PHE A 438 24.03 -2.02 6.96
C PHE A 438 24.82 -2.84 8.00
N ASP A 439 24.86 -2.37 9.24
CA ASP A 439 25.74 -2.83 10.31
C ASP A 439 25.02 -3.69 11.36
N GLN A 440 23.80 -4.16 11.10
CA GLN A 440 23.06 -5.01 12.03
C GLN A 440 23.89 -6.20 12.51
N THR A 441 24.13 -6.27 13.83
CA THR A 441 25.09 -7.21 14.42
C THR A 441 24.44 -8.46 15.04
N GLU A 442 23.17 -8.39 15.38
CA GLU A 442 22.48 -9.44 16.13
C GLU A 442 21.11 -9.75 15.55
N ALA A 443 20.75 -11.04 15.53
CA ALA A 443 19.45 -11.57 15.18
C ALA A 443 19.00 -12.60 16.21
N SER A 444 17.72 -12.57 16.57
CA SER A 444 17.09 -13.57 17.45
C SER A 444 17.00 -14.97 16.81
N HIS A 445 17.16 -15.05 15.48
CA HIS A 445 17.04 -16.29 14.70
C HIS A 445 18.42 -16.79 14.24
N PRO A 446 18.84 -18.03 14.59
CA PRO A 446 20.19 -18.52 14.30
C PRO A 446 20.59 -18.49 12.82
N LYS A 447 19.70 -18.88 11.91
CA LYS A 447 19.98 -18.87 10.47
C LYS A 447 20.07 -17.45 9.89
N ARG A 448 19.36 -16.49 10.49
CA ARG A 448 19.52 -15.07 10.18
C ARG A 448 20.84 -14.51 10.72
N GLN A 449 21.25 -14.91 11.92
CA GLN A 449 22.58 -14.55 12.46
C GLN A 449 23.70 -14.98 11.52
N VAL A 450 23.62 -16.20 10.97
CA VAL A 450 24.59 -16.70 9.97
C VAL A 450 24.63 -15.82 8.72
N LEU A 451 23.49 -15.31 8.24
CA LEU A 451 23.45 -14.37 7.12
C LEU A 451 24.17 -13.05 7.48
N LEU A 452 23.84 -12.45 8.63
CA LEU A 452 24.46 -11.19 9.07
C LEU A 452 25.98 -11.33 9.28
N ASP A 453 26.43 -12.44 9.86
CA ASP A 453 27.85 -12.75 10.04
C ASP A 453 28.56 -12.91 8.68
N ARG A 454 27.91 -13.56 7.71
CA ARG A 454 28.45 -13.73 6.36
C ARG A 454 28.56 -12.38 5.63
N LEU A 455 27.54 -11.53 5.74
CA LEU A 455 27.56 -10.18 5.14
C LEU A 455 28.71 -9.36 5.70
N ARG A 456 28.85 -9.29 7.03
CA ARG A 456 29.95 -8.54 7.68
C ARG A 456 31.33 -9.04 7.30
N ARG A 457 31.51 -10.36 7.18
CA ARG A 457 32.79 -10.95 6.77
C ARG A 457 33.11 -10.70 5.29
N SER A 458 32.10 -10.69 4.44
CA SER A 458 32.28 -10.61 2.98
C SER A 458 32.30 -9.16 2.47
N TYR A 459 31.67 -8.24 3.21
CA TYR A 459 31.49 -6.83 2.84
C TYR A 459 31.68 -5.91 4.06
N PRO A 460 32.87 -5.90 4.70
CA PRO A 460 33.10 -5.15 5.93
C PRO A 460 32.89 -3.62 5.78
N GLU A 461 33.09 -3.07 4.59
CA GLU A 461 32.93 -1.66 4.28
C GLU A 461 31.47 -1.18 4.17
N LEU A 462 30.49 -2.10 4.13
CA LEU A 462 29.07 -1.71 4.04
C LEU A 462 28.59 -0.98 5.29
N ALA A 463 29.12 -1.32 6.46
CA ALA A 463 28.76 -0.68 7.73
C ALA A 463 28.92 0.85 7.67
N ASP A 464 29.96 1.33 6.97
CA ASP A 464 30.24 2.76 6.86
C ASP A 464 29.40 3.49 5.78
N ARG A 465 28.49 2.78 5.09
CA ARG A 465 27.64 3.36 4.03
C ARG A 465 26.28 3.82 4.51
N GLY A 466 25.86 3.38 5.69
CA GLY A 466 24.59 3.76 6.31
C GLY A 466 24.78 4.75 7.45
N LEU A 467 23.81 5.63 7.65
CA LEU A 467 23.68 6.39 8.90
C LEU A 467 22.25 6.29 9.38
N SER A 468 22.06 5.91 10.63
CA SER A 468 20.78 5.95 11.32
C SER A 468 20.98 6.58 12.69
N GLY A 469 20.09 7.48 13.06
CA GLY A 469 20.05 8.08 14.40
C GLY A 469 19.36 7.15 15.39
N ASP A 470 19.57 7.39 16.68
CA ASP A 470 18.79 6.75 17.73
C ASP A 470 17.34 7.24 17.67
N ARG A 471 16.42 6.31 17.39
CA ARG A 471 15.00 6.61 17.18
C ARG A 471 14.22 6.71 18.50
N GLU A 472 14.77 6.21 19.61
CA GLU A 472 14.12 6.32 20.93
C GLU A 472 14.24 7.73 21.52
N ILE A 473 15.28 8.47 21.13
CA ILE A 473 15.56 9.85 21.53
C ILE A 473 15.34 10.80 20.33
N ALA A 474 14.27 10.57 19.57
CA ALA A 474 13.93 11.42 18.45
C ALA A 474 13.73 12.88 18.94
N PRO A 475 14.27 13.88 18.22
CA PRO A 475 14.07 15.26 18.60
C PRO A 475 12.58 15.61 18.45
N ASP A 476 11.99 16.18 19.49
CA ASP A 476 10.66 16.77 19.38
C ASP A 476 10.75 18.00 18.47
N LEU A 477 10.15 17.89 17.29
CA LEU A 477 10.07 18.94 16.29
C LEU A 477 8.71 19.65 16.30
N ALA A 478 7.77 19.16 17.11
CA ALA A 478 6.45 19.74 17.20
C ALA A 478 6.50 21.05 18.01
N PRO A 479 5.73 22.08 17.62
CA PRO A 479 5.47 23.22 18.49
C PRO A 479 4.83 22.78 19.82
N GLU A 480 5.03 23.55 20.91
CA GLU A 480 4.47 23.21 22.24
C GLU A 480 2.93 23.05 22.25
N GLU A 481 2.22 23.78 21.39
CA GLU A 481 0.75 23.73 21.25
C GLU A 481 0.26 22.75 20.16
N ALA A 482 1.15 21.86 19.69
CA ALA A 482 0.79 20.91 18.65
C ALA A 482 -0.05 19.74 19.22
N ILE A 483 -0.94 19.22 18.39
CA ILE A 483 -1.70 18.01 18.63
C ILE A 483 -1.32 17.02 17.53
N ALA A 484 -0.87 15.83 17.92
CA ALA A 484 -0.54 14.75 17.02
C ALA A 484 -1.46 13.53 17.25
N LEU A 485 -2.03 13.01 16.16
CA LEU A 485 -2.93 11.85 16.16
C LEU A 485 -2.35 10.75 15.27
N ALA A 486 -2.50 9.49 15.69
CA ALA A 486 -2.27 8.31 14.86
C ALA A 486 -3.57 7.52 14.70
N VAL A 487 -3.93 7.13 13.49
CA VAL A 487 -5.06 6.24 13.21
C VAL A 487 -4.54 4.93 12.65
N HIS A 488 -4.62 3.87 13.45
CA HIS A 488 -4.29 2.52 13.05
C HIS A 488 -5.51 1.83 12.47
N HIS A 489 -5.40 1.28 11.27
CA HIS A 489 -6.47 0.53 10.62
C HIS A 489 -5.90 -0.63 9.79
N ILE A 490 -6.78 -1.47 9.26
CA ILE A 490 -6.42 -2.56 8.36
C ILE A 490 -6.87 -2.19 6.95
N SER A 491 -6.02 -2.36 5.95
CA SER A 491 -6.39 -2.10 4.56
C SER A 491 -7.59 -2.94 4.14
N GLY A 492 -8.58 -2.29 3.51
CA GLY A 492 -9.81 -2.93 3.05
C GLY A 492 -10.82 -3.34 4.14
N SER A 493 -10.59 -3.03 5.42
CA SER A 493 -11.50 -3.38 6.54
C SER A 493 -12.22 -2.17 7.17
N GLY A 494 -12.19 -1.00 6.51
CA GLY A 494 -12.70 0.28 7.05
C GLY A 494 -11.65 1.05 7.86
N GLY A 495 -12.03 2.18 8.45
CA GLY A 495 -11.12 3.04 9.23
C GLY A 495 -10.26 4.03 8.43
N ALA A 496 -9.93 3.73 7.16
CA ALA A 496 -9.06 4.58 6.33
C ALA A 496 -9.57 6.01 6.09
N ALA A 497 -10.87 6.27 6.24
CA ALA A 497 -11.45 7.61 6.12
C ALA A 497 -11.34 8.42 7.43
N LEU A 498 -11.14 7.75 8.58
CA LEU A 498 -11.21 8.39 9.90
C LEU A 498 -10.14 9.47 10.06
N ALA A 499 -8.92 9.21 9.59
CA ALA A 499 -7.85 10.21 9.64
C ALA A 499 -8.22 11.48 8.87
N GLN A 500 -8.86 11.32 7.71
CA GLN A 500 -9.26 12.45 6.87
C GLN A 500 -10.35 13.29 7.54
N GLU A 501 -11.36 12.62 8.10
CA GLU A 501 -12.46 13.28 8.80
C GLU A 501 -12.00 13.93 10.12
N ALA A 502 -11.04 13.32 10.82
CA ALA A 502 -10.40 13.90 12.00
C ALA A 502 -9.63 15.18 11.65
N ALA A 503 -8.81 15.14 10.60
CA ALA A 503 -8.06 16.28 10.10
C ALA A 503 -8.97 17.47 9.71
N ASP A 504 -10.00 17.24 8.89
CA ASP A 504 -10.94 18.29 8.47
C ASP A 504 -11.73 18.85 9.66
N THR A 505 -12.19 17.99 10.58
CA THR A 505 -12.97 18.42 11.74
C THR A 505 -12.13 19.23 12.73
N LEU A 506 -10.89 18.78 13.01
CA LEU A 506 -9.95 19.48 13.89
C LEU A 506 -9.61 20.88 13.35
N TRP A 507 -9.28 20.97 12.06
CA TRP A 507 -8.99 22.24 11.42
C TRP A 507 -10.20 23.19 11.36
N ARG A 508 -11.41 22.69 11.10
CA ARG A 508 -12.63 23.52 11.16
C ARG A 508 -12.95 24.01 12.58
N ALA A 509 -12.58 23.23 13.59
CA ALA A 509 -12.79 23.57 14.99
C ALA A 509 -11.84 24.67 15.46
N ALA A 510 -10.55 24.56 15.14
CA ALA A 510 -9.50 25.39 15.73
C ALA A 510 -8.69 26.24 14.73
N GLY A 511 -8.91 26.11 13.43
CA GLY A 511 -8.12 26.77 12.39
C GLY A 511 -6.71 26.17 12.30
N GLY A 512 -5.70 27.02 12.14
CA GLY A 512 -4.29 26.60 12.24
C GLY A 512 -3.72 25.88 11.02
N GLU A 513 -2.62 25.19 11.26
CA GLU A 513 -1.79 24.50 10.28
C GLU A 513 -1.85 22.98 10.53
N LEU A 514 -1.84 22.21 9.44
CA LEU A 514 -2.06 20.77 9.44
C LEU A 514 -1.01 20.08 8.55
N ARG A 515 -0.45 18.98 9.03
CA ARG A 515 0.33 18.03 8.24
C ARG A 515 -0.25 16.65 8.45
N SER A 516 -0.21 15.82 7.43
CA SER A 516 -0.63 14.43 7.56
C SER A 516 0.22 13.51 6.68
N ARG A 517 0.25 12.25 7.06
CA ARG A 517 0.87 11.16 6.30
C ARG A 517 -0.08 9.99 6.32
N LEU A 518 -0.78 9.79 5.21
CA LEU A 518 -1.71 8.68 5.06
C LEU A 518 -0.95 7.43 4.63
N ALA A 519 -1.31 6.29 5.21
CA ALA A 519 -0.69 5.01 4.91
C ALA A 519 -1.07 4.53 3.50
N HIS A 520 -0.06 4.05 2.78
CA HIS A 520 -0.24 3.45 1.45
C HIS A 520 0.07 1.96 1.53
N SER A 521 -0.98 1.14 1.43
CA SER A 521 -0.88 -0.31 1.48
C SER A 521 -0.54 -0.90 0.12
N ALA A 522 0.45 -1.80 0.07
CA ALA A 522 0.77 -2.54 -1.16
C ALA A 522 -0.29 -3.63 -1.44
N ALA A 523 -0.81 -4.29 -0.40
CA ALA A 523 -1.95 -5.18 -0.54
C ALA A 523 -3.26 -4.40 -0.50
N PRO A 524 -4.27 -4.75 -1.32
CA PRO A 524 -5.60 -4.15 -1.20
C PRO A 524 -6.29 -4.51 0.13
N TRP A 525 -5.92 -5.62 0.76
CA TRP A 525 -6.53 -6.06 2.02
C TRP A 525 -5.54 -6.70 3.01
N GLY A 526 -5.76 -6.44 4.30
CA GLY A 526 -5.15 -7.16 5.41
C GLY A 526 -3.83 -6.61 5.93
N ASP A 527 -3.26 -5.56 5.32
CA ASP A 527 -2.04 -4.91 5.81
C ASP A 527 -2.41 -3.93 6.94
N SER A 528 -1.57 -3.86 7.96
CA SER A 528 -1.68 -2.84 9.01
C SER A 528 -1.23 -1.49 8.46
N CYS A 529 -2.05 -0.47 8.66
CA CYS A 529 -1.86 0.88 8.15
C CYS A 529 -1.90 1.85 9.33
N THR A 530 -1.06 2.89 9.30
CA THR A 530 -1.07 3.96 10.29
C THR A 530 -1.07 5.31 9.59
N ASP A 531 -2.16 6.05 9.71
CA ASP A 531 -2.27 7.42 9.25
C ASP A 531 -1.85 8.38 10.37
N TRP A 532 -1.02 9.37 10.06
CA TRP A 532 -0.57 10.39 11.01
C TRP A 532 -1.17 11.74 10.68
N ILE A 533 -1.52 12.49 11.71
CA ILE A 533 -1.99 13.86 11.60
C ILE A 533 -1.27 14.67 12.66
N SER A 534 -0.73 15.82 12.27
CA SER A 534 -0.20 16.82 13.18
C SER A 534 -0.90 18.14 12.91
N TRP A 535 -1.33 18.80 13.96
CA TRP A 535 -1.98 20.09 13.92
C TRP A 535 -1.28 21.03 14.89
N ALA A 536 -1.16 22.30 14.54
CA ALA A 536 -0.76 23.33 15.49
C ALA A 536 -1.41 24.66 15.09
N PRO A 537 -1.60 25.61 16.02
CA PRO A 537 -2.19 26.90 15.68
C PRO A 537 -1.34 27.70 14.68
N ARG A 538 0.00 27.60 14.73
CA ARG A 538 0.97 28.27 13.84
C ARG A 538 2.31 27.54 13.79
N ASN A 539 3.11 27.85 12.76
CA ASN A 539 4.51 27.41 12.63
C ASN A 539 4.71 25.89 12.60
N LEU A 540 3.73 25.16 12.06
CA LEU A 540 3.84 23.73 11.83
C LEU A 540 4.56 23.47 10.51
N ARG A 541 5.77 22.93 10.59
CA ARG A 541 6.48 22.31 9.48
C ARG A 541 6.23 20.81 9.48
N ASP A 542 6.35 20.14 8.33
CA ASP A 542 6.38 18.67 8.28
C ASP A 542 7.51 18.14 9.18
N PRO A 543 7.21 17.49 10.30
CA PRO A 543 8.21 17.13 11.28
C PRO A 543 8.88 15.78 10.99
N GLY A 544 8.62 15.16 9.83
CA GLY A 544 9.23 13.89 9.45
C GLY A 544 8.39 12.67 9.84
N ASP A 545 8.97 11.48 9.71
CA ASP A 545 8.33 10.22 10.12
C ASP A 545 8.53 9.88 11.60
N ARG A 546 7.65 9.03 12.11
CA ARG A 546 7.64 8.49 13.49
C ARG A 546 7.59 9.56 14.57
N LEU A 547 6.53 10.35 14.52
CA LEU A 547 6.28 11.40 15.48
C LEU A 547 5.58 10.83 16.71
N PRO A 548 6.00 11.21 17.92
CA PRO A 548 5.20 10.95 19.09
C PRO A 548 3.78 11.54 18.96
N VAL A 549 2.76 10.82 19.43
CA VAL A 549 1.35 11.24 19.35
C VAL A 549 0.66 11.39 20.69
N ASP A 550 -0.25 12.36 20.77
CA ASP A 550 -1.09 12.62 21.93
C ASP A 550 -2.28 11.66 22.02
N LEU A 551 -2.78 11.20 20.87
CA LEU A 551 -3.86 10.24 20.78
C LEU A 551 -3.65 9.24 19.63
N ALA A 552 -3.45 7.98 19.98
CA ALA A 552 -3.50 6.86 19.04
C ALA A 552 -4.92 6.27 19.02
N ILE A 553 -5.44 5.99 17.82
CA ILE A 553 -6.79 5.49 17.58
C ILE A 553 -6.69 4.18 16.82
N VAL A 554 -7.30 3.11 17.31
CA VAL A 554 -7.38 1.83 16.59
C VAL A 554 -8.77 1.71 16.00
N ALA A 555 -8.90 2.02 14.70
CA ALA A 555 -10.16 2.02 13.95
C ALA A 555 -10.60 0.61 13.49
N THR A 556 -10.32 -0.38 14.35
CA THR A 556 -10.72 -1.77 14.20
C THR A 556 -10.88 -2.39 15.58
N ASP A 557 -11.87 -3.27 15.71
CA ASP A 557 -12.09 -4.13 16.87
C ASP A 557 -11.05 -5.25 17.00
N LEU A 558 -10.23 -5.46 15.97
CA LEU A 558 -9.16 -6.45 15.92
C LEU A 558 -7.85 -5.92 16.50
N ILE A 559 -7.88 -5.24 17.67
CA ILE A 559 -6.68 -4.66 18.28
C ILE A 559 -5.58 -5.71 18.56
N GLU A 560 -5.97 -6.92 18.99
CA GLU A 560 -5.05 -8.04 19.20
C GLU A 560 -4.31 -8.42 17.90
N SER A 561 -4.96 -8.21 16.76
CA SER A 561 -4.44 -8.49 15.43
C SER A 561 -3.69 -7.31 14.84
N ALA A 562 -4.11 -6.08 15.14
CA ALA A 562 -3.43 -4.86 14.69
C ALA A 562 -2.06 -4.72 15.38
N ALA A 563 -1.97 -5.02 16.68
CA ALA A 563 -0.79 -4.79 17.54
C ALA A 563 -0.02 -3.52 17.16
N PRO A 564 -0.67 -2.35 17.24
CA PRO A 564 -0.13 -1.10 16.73
C PRO A 564 1.10 -0.67 17.53
N ASP A 565 2.09 -0.13 16.82
CA ASP A 565 3.16 0.67 17.42
C ASP A 565 2.61 2.07 17.69
N LEU A 566 2.28 2.36 18.97
CA LEU A 566 1.49 3.53 19.32
C LEU A 566 2.28 4.84 19.26
N GLN A 567 3.59 4.78 19.51
CA GLN A 567 4.49 5.94 19.60
C GLN A 567 3.90 7.08 20.45
N LEU A 568 3.35 6.78 21.62
CA LEU A 568 2.70 7.79 22.45
C LEU A 568 3.70 8.79 23.04
N ASN A 569 3.28 10.05 23.12
CA ASN A 569 3.83 11.05 24.03
C ASN A 569 3.70 10.58 25.48
N ASP A 570 4.50 11.16 26.37
CA ASP A 570 4.29 10.99 27.81
C ASP A 570 2.88 11.51 28.17
N HIS A 571 2.11 10.69 28.88
CA HIS A 571 0.69 10.90 29.16
C HIS A 571 -0.25 10.89 27.95
N GLY A 572 0.19 10.35 26.80
CA GLY A 572 -0.66 10.15 25.63
C GLY A 572 -1.82 9.16 25.86
N SER A 573 -2.80 9.19 24.98
CA SER A 573 -4.03 8.41 25.07
C SER A 573 -4.14 7.37 23.95
N LEU A 574 -4.78 6.25 24.25
CA LEU A 574 -5.18 5.23 23.29
C LEU A 574 -6.70 5.12 23.26
N LEU A 575 -7.32 5.22 22.08
CA LEU A 575 -8.74 4.97 21.85
C LEU A 575 -8.93 3.68 21.04
N ILE A 576 -9.73 2.75 21.57
CA ILE A 576 -9.98 1.45 20.95
C ILE A 576 -11.46 1.10 20.94
N GLU A 577 -11.89 0.32 19.95
CA GLU A 577 -13.20 -0.31 19.96
C GLU A 577 -13.17 -1.55 20.87
N SER A 578 -14.20 -1.74 21.70
CA SER A 578 -14.27 -2.90 22.60
C SER A 578 -15.65 -3.51 22.63
N THR A 579 -15.76 -4.83 22.63
CA THR A 579 -17.02 -5.54 22.95
C THR A 579 -17.21 -5.73 24.46
N ALA A 580 -16.17 -5.45 25.25
CA ALA A 580 -16.12 -5.65 26.70
C ALA A 580 -15.48 -4.41 27.36
N PRO A 581 -16.27 -3.48 27.93
CA PRO A 581 -15.75 -2.24 28.49
C PRO A 581 -14.77 -2.45 29.67
N ASP A 582 -14.93 -3.55 30.41
CA ASP A 582 -14.00 -4.01 31.44
C ASP A 582 -13.33 -5.33 31.02
N ASN A 583 -12.12 -5.59 31.53
CA ASN A 583 -11.34 -6.81 31.23
C ASN A 583 -10.92 -6.95 29.76
N GLN A 584 -10.59 -5.82 29.14
CA GLN A 584 -10.20 -5.79 27.74
C GLN A 584 -8.89 -6.54 27.49
N ARG A 585 -8.86 -7.31 26.40
CA ARG A 585 -7.67 -8.01 25.94
C ARG A 585 -6.87 -7.13 25.01
N ILE A 586 -5.61 -6.89 25.34
CA ILE A 586 -4.71 -6.00 24.59
C ILE A 586 -3.34 -6.68 24.47
N PRO A 587 -2.61 -6.53 23.36
CA PRO A 587 -1.24 -7.01 23.25
C PRO A 587 -0.34 -6.49 24.38
N LEU A 588 0.53 -7.35 24.90
CA LEU A 588 1.44 -7.05 26.00
C LEU A 588 2.36 -5.88 25.65
N ALA A 589 2.88 -5.83 24.42
CA ALA A 589 3.71 -4.73 23.95
C ALA A 589 2.95 -3.38 24.02
N THR A 590 1.68 -3.37 23.61
CA THR A 590 0.81 -2.18 23.70
C THR A 590 0.54 -1.78 25.15
N MET A 591 0.30 -2.76 26.05
CA MET A 591 0.17 -2.51 27.48
C MET A 591 1.45 -1.94 28.11
N GLU A 592 2.61 -2.46 27.69
CA GLU A 592 3.93 -1.98 28.15
C GLU A 592 4.19 -0.55 27.66
N GLN A 593 3.91 -0.23 26.40
CA GLN A 593 4.01 1.14 25.87
C GLN A 593 3.13 2.13 26.67
N LEU A 594 1.87 1.76 26.95
CA LEU A 594 0.97 2.58 27.77
C LEU A 594 1.54 2.80 29.18
N ARG A 595 2.08 1.76 29.83
CA ARG A 595 2.65 1.87 31.18
C ARG A 595 3.94 2.70 31.18
N GLN A 596 4.84 2.47 30.22
CA GLN A 596 6.10 3.21 30.10
C GLN A 596 5.88 4.71 29.93
N ARG A 597 4.87 5.08 29.14
CA ARG A 597 4.51 6.47 28.86
C ARG A 597 3.52 7.07 29.86
N SER A 598 3.14 6.36 30.92
CA SER A 598 2.06 6.78 31.84
C SER A 598 0.78 7.19 31.10
N GLY A 599 0.48 6.48 30.02
CA GLY A 599 -0.62 6.76 29.10
C GLY A 599 -1.98 6.33 29.64
N GLN A 600 -3.04 6.77 28.95
CA GLN A 600 -4.42 6.49 29.31
C GLN A 600 -5.12 5.68 28.23
N LEU A 601 -6.02 4.79 28.64
CA LEU A 601 -6.81 3.98 27.74
C LEU A 601 -8.28 4.42 27.77
N TYR A 602 -8.85 4.60 26.60
CA TYR A 602 -10.25 4.88 26.36
C TYR A 602 -10.85 3.82 25.45
N SER A 603 -12.11 3.48 25.69
CA SER A 603 -12.84 2.53 24.88
C SER A 603 -14.22 3.04 24.49
N ILE A 604 -14.73 2.52 23.38
CA ILE A 604 -16.13 2.66 23.00
C ILE A 604 -16.76 1.30 22.73
N ASP A 605 -18.05 1.17 23.06
CA ASP A 605 -18.79 -0.07 22.89
C ASP A 605 -19.05 -0.40 21.41
N SER A 606 -18.43 -1.49 20.95
CA SER A 606 -18.56 -2.03 19.59
C SER A 606 -19.75 -2.99 19.40
N ARG A 607 -20.54 -3.28 20.46
CA ARG A 607 -21.74 -4.14 20.35
C ARG A 607 -22.86 -3.50 19.53
N MET A 608 -22.83 -2.18 19.36
CA MET A 608 -23.67 -1.46 18.39
C MET A 608 -23.10 -1.63 16.98
N ARG A 609 -23.09 -2.86 16.47
CA ARG A 609 -22.51 -3.22 15.18
C ARG A 609 -23.31 -2.58 14.05
N ASP A 610 -22.86 -1.42 13.60
CA ASP A 610 -23.21 -0.93 12.29
C ASP A 610 -22.48 -1.80 11.27
N THR A 611 -23.22 -2.49 10.40
CA THR A 611 -22.64 -3.11 9.20
C THR A 611 -22.05 -2.06 8.26
N ASP A 612 -22.35 -0.79 8.50
CA ASP A 612 -21.85 0.37 7.79
C ASP A 612 -20.57 0.91 8.44
N ALA A 613 -19.44 0.77 7.74
CA ALA A 613 -18.15 1.28 8.15
C ALA A 613 -18.12 2.81 8.35
N ASP A 614 -19.00 3.55 7.66
CA ASP A 614 -19.04 5.00 7.78
C ASP A 614 -19.63 5.43 9.13
N LEU A 615 -20.67 4.75 9.62
CA LEU A 615 -21.22 5.02 10.95
C LEU A 615 -20.22 4.72 12.07
N ARG A 616 -19.46 3.63 11.92
CA ARG A 616 -18.36 3.29 12.83
C ARG A 616 -17.29 4.39 12.87
N ASN A 617 -16.89 4.90 11.70
CA ASN A 617 -15.91 6.00 11.61
C ASN A 617 -16.45 7.28 12.30
N GLU A 618 -17.71 7.63 12.10
CA GLU A 618 -18.32 8.80 12.78
C GLU A 618 -18.31 8.66 14.30
N ARG A 619 -18.64 7.47 14.80
CA ARG A 619 -18.62 7.17 16.23
C ARG A 619 -17.21 7.28 16.81
N MET A 620 -16.21 6.72 16.12
CA MET A 620 -14.80 6.83 16.53
C MET A 620 -14.30 8.28 16.49
N LEU A 621 -14.73 9.06 15.50
CA LEU A 621 -14.41 10.49 15.40
C LEU A 621 -14.99 11.28 16.59
N GLY A 622 -16.25 11.03 16.95
CA GLY A 622 -16.89 11.64 18.10
C GLY A 622 -16.16 11.33 19.40
N ALA A 623 -15.77 10.07 19.61
CA ALA A 623 -15.00 9.61 20.76
C ALA A 623 -13.61 10.25 20.83
N ALA A 624 -12.90 10.33 19.70
CA ALA A 624 -11.58 10.95 19.63
C ALA A 624 -11.64 12.43 20.04
N LEU A 625 -12.63 13.18 19.55
CA LEU A 625 -12.80 14.59 19.91
C LEU A 625 -13.19 14.77 21.38
N ALA A 626 -14.02 13.88 21.94
CA ALA A 626 -14.32 13.90 23.38
C ALA A 626 -13.06 13.75 24.23
N ILE A 627 -12.15 12.85 23.85
CA ILE A 627 -10.86 12.68 24.53
C ILE A 627 -10.02 13.96 24.42
N LEU A 628 -9.92 14.57 23.24
CA LEU A 628 -9.16 15.82 23.08
C LEU A 628 -9.70 16.96 23.96
N LEU A 629 -11.02 17.02 24.19
CA LEU A 629 -11.64 17.99 25.10
C LEU A 629 -11.38 17.65 26.57
N GLU A 630 -11.55 16.39 26.96
CA GLU A 630 -11.29 15.92 28.35
C GLU A 630 -9.83 16.13 28.75
N ARG A 631 -8.90 15.94 27.79
CA ARG A 631 -7.45 16.11 27.99
C ARG A 631 -7.01 17.57 27.88
N GLU A 632 -7.93 18.52 27.68
CA GLU A 632 -7.65 19.95 27.51
C GLU A 632 -6.70 20.26 26.33
N LEU A 633 -6.65 19.37 25.33
CA LEU A 633 -5.85 19.56 24.11
C LEU A 633 -6.59 20.42 23.08
N LEU A 634 -7.93 20.46 23.14
CA LEU A 634 -8.76 21.22 22.20
C LEU A 634 -9.81 22.07 22.93
N GLU A 635 -9.68 23.40 22.84
CA GLU A 635 -10.58 24.36 23.50
C GLU A 635 -11.83 24.69 22.64
N ILE A 636 -12.84 23.82 22.67
CA ILE A 636 -14.11 24.04 21.97
C ILE A 636 -15.29 23.38 22.69
N SER A 637 -16.49 23.94 22.57
CA SER A 637 -17.69 23.29 23.12
C SER A 637 -18.21 22.18 22.19
N PHE A 638 -18.74 21.11 22.78
CA PHE A 638 -19.38 20.03 22.02
C PHE A 638 -20.48 20.53 21.07
N ARG A 639 -21.29 21.51 21.51
CA ARG A 639 -22.33 22.12 20.67
C ARG A 639 -21.77 22.72 19.39
N ARG A 640 -20.58 23.32 19.43
CA ARG A 640 -19.92 23.90 18.26
C ARG A 640 -19.32 22.81 17.38
N LEU A 641 -18.72 21.76 17.95
CA LEU A 641 -18.25 20.59 17.18
C LEU A 641 -19.39 19.92 16.43
N LEU A 642 -20.53 19.71 17.08
CA LEU A 642 -21.70 19.12 16.46
C LEU A 642 -22.21 19.96 15.28
N SER A 643 -22.24 21.29 15.42
CA SER A 643 -22.60 22.21 14.34
C SER A 643 -21.61 22.19 13.17
N ILE A 644 -20.31 22.06 13.46
CA ILE A 644 -19.27 21.89 12.42
C ILE A 644 -19.51 20.59 11.65
N ARG A 645 -19.77 19.49 12.36
CA ARG A 645 -20.04 18.18 11.74
C ARG A 645 -21.32 18.19 10.92
N GLU A 646 -22.40 18.77 11.44
CA GLU A 646 -23.66 18.94 10.71
C GLU A 646 -23.47 19.74 9.41
N THR A 647 -22.67 20.80 9.46
CA THR A 647 -22.30 21.59 8.28
C THR A 647 -21.45 20.77 7.30
N ALA A 648 -20.53 19.96 7.80
CA ALA A 648 -19.70 19.09 6.97
C ALA A 648 -20.55 18.06 6.21
N LEU A 649 -21.60 17.52 6.83
CA LEU A 649 -22.47 16.49 6.26
C LEU A 649 -23.70 17.06 5.51
N SER A 650 -23.81 18.39 5.35
CA SER A 650 -25.05 19.03 4.88
C SER A 650 -25.47 18.66 3.47
N ASP A 651 -24.51 18.30 2.61
CA ASP A 651 -24.71 17.93 1.21
C ASP A 651 -25.11 16.44 1.04
N LEU A 652 -25.03 15.63 2.10
CA LEU A 652 -25.51 14.25 2.06
C LEU A 652 -27.05 14.21 2.11
N PRO A 653 -27.69 13.21 1.46
CA PRO A 653 -29.11 12.94 1.62
C PRO A 653 -29.46 12.75 3.10
N GLU A 654 -30.68 13.15 3.48
CA GLU A 654 -31.12 13.11 4.89
C GLU A 654 -30.99 11.71 5.50
N ASP A 655 -31.33 10.66 4.73
CA ASP A 655 -31.24 9.25 5.12
C ASP A 655 -29.81 8.79 5.44
N SER A 656 -28.79 9.46 4.91
CA SER A 656 -27.37 9.19 5.23
C SER A 656 -26.81 10.16 6.27
N ARG A 657 -27.26 11.43 6.24
CA ARG A 657 -26.78 12.50 7.11
C ARG A 657 -27.19 12.29 8.56
N VAL A 658 -28.46 11.98 8.81
CA VAL A 658 -29.01 11.87 10.18
C VAL A 658 -28.36 10.72 10.96
N PRO A 659 -28.23 9.50 10.42
CA PRO A 659 -27.54 8.41 11.13
C PRO A 659 -26.08 8.73 11.45
N ARG A 660 -25.34 9.36 10.53
CA ARG A 660 -23.93 9.76 10.75
C ARG A 660 -23.79 10.76 11.89
N LEU A 661 -24.63 11.80 11.91
CA LEU A 661 -24.61 12.80 12.97
C LEU A 661 -24.96 12.20 14.34
N GLN A 662 -25.90 11.26 14.36
CA GLN A 662 -26.27 10.52 15.57
C GLN A 662 -25.12 9.63 16.06
N ALA A 663 -24.47 8.88 15.16
CA ALA A 663 -23.30 8.05 15.49
C ALA A 663 -22.14 8.88 16.04
N PHE A 664 -21.86 10.05 15.46
CA PHE A 664 -20.88 11.01 15.98
C PHE A 664 -21.21 11.45 17.41
N LYS A 665 -22.47 11.80 17.68
CA LYS A 665 -22.93 12.20 19.01
C LYS A 665 -22.80 11.07 20.04
N GLU A 666 -23.21 9.85 19.67
CA GLU A 666 -23.05 8.66 20.50
C GLU A 666 -21.58 8.42 20.84
N GLY A 667 -20.70 8.57 19.84
CA GLY A 667 -19.25 8.51 20.01
C GLY A 667 -18.74 9.40 21.12
N PHE A 668 -19.15 10.66 21.07
CA PHE A 668 -18.77 11.68 22.03
C PHE A 668 -19.31 11.40 23.44
N GLU A 669 -20.55 10.93 23.56
CA GLU A 669 -21.23 10.72 24.85
C GLU A 669 -20.86 9.40 25.54
N GLN A 670 -20.45 8.38 24.78
CA GLN A 670 -20.27 7.01 25.28
C GLN A 670 -18.82 6.58 25.46
N VAL A 671 -17.83 7.39 25.03
CA VAL A 671 -16.43 7.06 25.27
C VAL A 671 -16.16 7.01 26.78
N THR A 672 -15.49 5.94 27.23
CA THR A 672 -15.17 5.75 28.64
C THR A 672 -13.69 5.47 28.84
N LYS A 673 -13.16 5.98 29.95
CA LYS A 673 -11.81 5.68 30.39
C LYS A 673 -11.77 4.29 31.03
N VAL A 674 -10.83 3.46 30.58
CA VAL A 674 -10.65 2.08 31.05
C VAL A 674 -9.68 2.05 32.22
N ASP A 675 -9.99 1.24 33.24
CA ASP A 675 -9.05 0.98 34.34
C ASP A 675 -7.91 0.08 33.85
N MET A 676 -6.69 0.63 33.86
CA MET A 676 -5.46 -0.07 33.47
C MET A 676 -5.19 -1.32 34.32
N ALA A 677 -5.72 -1.41 35.55
CA ALA A 677 -5.58 -2.60 36.40
C ALA A 677 -6.48 -3.76 35.94
N SER A 678 -7.53 -3.48 35.19
CA SER A 678 -8.46 -4.49 34.65
C SER A 678 -7.96 -5.16 33.37
N LEU A 679 -6.89 -4.64 32.75
CA LEU A 679 -6.42 -5.13 31.46
C LEU A 679 -5.87 -6.56 31.52
N ILE A 680 -6.26 -7.36 30.53
CA ILE A 680 -5.81 -8.74 30.35
C ILE A 680 -4.84 -8.78 29.17
N PRO A 681 -3.61 -9.32 29.33
CA PRO A 681 -2.71 -9.50 28.20
C PRO A 681 -3.28 -10.50 27.19
N SER A 682 -3.14 -10.20 25.90
CA SER A 682 -3.61 -11.08 24.83
C SER A 682 -2.93 -12.46 24.89
N PRO A 683 -3.67 -13.57 24.68
CA PRO A 683 -3.08 -14.91 24.60
C PRO A 683 -2.06 -15.05 23.46
N ALA A 684 -2.11 -14.18 22.44
CA ALA A 684 -1.24 -14.21 21.28
C ALA A 684 0.24 -13.94 21.63
N ASP A 685 0.51 -13.21 22.70
CA ASP A 685 1.87 -12.89 23.15
C ASP A 685 2.60 -14.09 23.78
N ALA A 686 1.85 -15.05 24.32
CA ALA A 686 2.42 -16.27 24.89
C ALA A 686 2.96 -17.27 23.82
N PHE A 687 2.63 -17.06 22.54
CA PHE A 687 2.98 -17.97 21.44
C PHE A 687 4.00 -17.39 20.44
N ALA A 688 4.45 -16.15 20.64
CA ALA A 688 5.51 -15.51 19.85
C ALA A 688 6.86 -16.19 20.14
N GLY A 689 7.13 -17.28 19.42
CA GLY A 689 8.37 -18.06 19.55
C GLY A 689 8.22 -19.58 19.36
N ALA A 690 6.98 -20.10 19.31
CA ALA A 690 6.74 -21.55 19.30
C ALA A 690 5.96 -22.07 18.08
N GLU A 691 5.58 -21.22 17.12
CA GLU A 691 4.94 -21.72 15.90
C GLU A 691 5.95 -22.43 14.99
N PRO A 692 5.77 -23.73 14.72
CA PRO A 692 6.65 -24.48 13.85
C PRO A 692 6.52 -23.97 12.41
N ALA A 693 7.60 -24.14 11.64
CA ALA A 693 7.58 -23.87 10.20
C ALA A 693 6.37 -24.56 9.53
N PRO A 694 5.70 -23.89 8.57
CA PRO A 694 4.61 -24.45 7.78
C PRO A 694 4.87 -25.91 7.34
N PRO A 695 3.88 -26.82 7.43
CA PRO A 695 4.04 -28.23 7.08
C PRO A 695 4.65 -28.47 5.69
N GLU A 696 4.39 -27.59 4.74
CA GLU A 696 4.90 -27.64 3.36
C GLU A 696 6.42 -27.45 3.29
N LEU A 697 7.00 -26.65 4.19
CA LEU A 697 8.45 -26.51 4.33
C LEU A 697 9.09 -27.82 4.80
N LYS A 698 8.41 -28.58 5.67
CA LYS A 698 8.88 -29.88 6.14
C LYS A 698 8.93 -30.92 5.02
N ARG A 699 8.07 -30.80 4.00
CA ARG A 699 8.02 -31.70 2.83
C ARG A 699 9.13 -31.43 1.82
N LEU A 700 9.51 -30.15 1.65
CA LEU A 700 10.57 -29.76 0.74
C LEU A 700 11.96 -30.12 1.29
N GLY A 701 12.12 -30.13 2.62
CA GLY A 701 13.43 -30.36 3.27
C GLY A 701 14.42 -29.21 3.01
N ASN A 702 15.56 -29.22 3.70
CA ASN A 702 16.66 -28.29 3.37
C ASN A 702 17.45 -28.88 2.18
N VAL A 703 17.04 -28.54 0.97
CA VAL A 703 17.71 -29.00 -0.25
C VAL A 703 18.99 -28.17 -0.50
N ASP A 704 18.92 -26.85 -0.30
CA ASP A 704 20.04 -25.90 -0.38
C ASP A 704 19.66 -24.48 0.14
N ASP A 705 20.64 -23.56 0.13
CA ASP A 705 20.47 -22.13 0.44
C ASP A 705 20.45 -21.24 -0.84
N ASN A 706 19.95 -21.76 -1.96
CA ASN A 706 19.86 -20.98 -3.21
C ASN A 706 18.78 -19.89 -3.15
N TYR A 707 18.76 -19.00 -4.15
CA TYR A 707 17.86 -17.85 -4.19
C TYR A 707 16.37 -18.25 -4.20
N ASP A 708 16.05 -19.40 -4.79
CA ASP A 708 14.72 -20.00 -4.94
C ASP A 708 14.33 -20.95 -3.79
N SER A 709 15.20 -21.12 -2.79
CA SER A 709 14.94 -21.96 -1.62
C SER A 709 13.90 -21.33 -0.69
N LEU A 710 12.71 -21.93 -0.63
CA LEU A 710 11.62 -21.55 0.26
C LEU A 710 11.98 -21.71 1.77
N PRO A 711 12.63 -22.81 2.21
CA PRO A 711 13.10 -22.93 3.60
C PRO A 711 14.11 -21.85 4.00
N ARG A 712 15.08 -21.54 3.14
CA ARG A 712 16.03 -20.44 3.38
C ARG A 712 15.29 -19.12 3.56
N PHE A 713 14.38 -18.80 2.64
CA PHE A 713 13.61 -17.55 2.71
C PHE A 713 12.77 -17.47 3.97
N TRP A 714 12.14 -18.57 4.40
CA TRP A 714 11.44 -18.62 5.69
C TRP A 714 12.40 -18.29 6.85
N ASP A 715 13.52 -19.01 6.95
CA ASP A 715 14.44 -18.90 8.09
C ASP A 715 15.19 -17.56 8.18
N GLN A 716 15.30 -16.83 7.07
CA GLN A 716 15.98 -15.53 7.01
C GLN A 716 15.01 -14.35 6.99
N THR A 717 13.87 -14.47 6.30
CA THR A 717 12.92 -13.38 6.04
C THR A 717 11.53 -13.69 6.61
N GLY A 718 10.98 -14.88 6.34
CA GLY A 718 9.63 -15.26 6.79
C GLY A 718 9.43 -15.21 8.31
N VAL A 719 10.46 -15.59 9.09
CA VAL A 719 10.46 -15.49 10.56
C VAL A 719 10.33 -14.05 11.06
N LEU A 720 10.85 -13.06 10.32
CA LEU A 720 10.67 -11.66 10.69
C LEU A 720 9.22 -11.21 10.49
N TYR A 721 8.59 -11.59 9.37
CA TYR A 721 7.16 -11.29 9.15
C TYR A 721 6.26 -11.99 10.17
N ARG A 722 6.58 -13.24 10.53
CA ARG A 722 5.86 -13.97 11.59
C ARG A 722 5.93 -13.24 12.93
N ASP A 723 7.11 -12.73 13.28
CA ASP A 723 7.36 -12.08 14.57
C ASP A 723 7.12 -10.55 14.54
N ARG A 724 6.61 -9.99 13.44
CA ARG A 724 6.41 -8.54 13.23
C ARG A 724 7.68 -7.71 13.42
N MET A 725 8.76 -8.22 12.85
CA MET A 725 10.09 -7.62 12.88
C MET A 725 10.58 -7.23 11.49
N GLU A 726 9.68 -6.90 10.56
CA GLU A 726 10.02 -6.47 9.19
C GLU A 726 10.98 -5.27 9.16
N GLN A 727 10.94 -4.37 10.15
CA GLN A 727 11.90 -3.27 10.31
C GLN A 727 13.34 -3.74 10.52
N ARG A 728 13.55 -5.02 10.86
CA ARG A 728 14.88 -5.63 10.99
C ARG A 728 15.36 -6.27 9.70
N ILE A 729 14.58 -6.23 8.60
CA ILE A 729 15.08 -6.61 7.28
C ILE A 729 16.30 -5.74 6.97
N THR A 730 17.33 -6.35 6.40
CA THR A 730 18.64 -5.72 6.16
C THR A 730 18.92 -5.82 4.67
N PRO A 731 19.56 -4.82 4.05
CA PRO A 731 20.05 -4.96 2.68
C PRO A 731 20.95 -6.20 2.56
N ASP A 732 20.61 -7.10 1.63
CA ASP A 732 21.35 -8.33 1.36
C ASP A 732 21.26 -8.70 -0.14
N PRO A 733 22.10 -9.63 -0.64
CA PRO A 733 22.10 -10.02 -2.05
C PRO A 733 20.78 -10.59 -2.57
N PHE A 734 19.96 -11.25 -1.74
CA PHE A 734 18.65 -11.77 -2.14
C PHE A 734 17.65 -10.63 -2.32
N LEU A 735 17.67 -9.64 -1.42
CA LEU A 735 16.84 -8.44 -1.53
C LEU A 735 17.26 -7.58 -2.72
N ALA A 736 18.56 -7.46 -3.01
CA ALA A 736 19.08 -6.71 -4.15
C ALA A 736 18.52 -7.22 -5.50
N VAL A 737 18.30 -8.53 -5.63
CA VAL A 737 17.69 -9.15 -6.82
C VAL A 737 16.18 -9.38 -6.68
N ASN A 738 15.56 -8.95 -5.57
CA ASN A 738 14.16 -9.23 -5.21
C ASN A 738 13.76 -10.71 -5.34
N ALA A 739 14.63 -11.63 -4.92
CA ALA A 739 14.35 -13.06 -4.99
C ALA A 739 13.33 -13.48 -3.92
N ILE A 740 12.10 -13.77 -4.37
CA ILE A 740 11.04 -14.34 -3.55
C ILE A 740 10.69 -15.73 -4.12
N PRO A 741 10.90 -16.81 -3.35
CA PRO A 741 10.54 -18.14 -3.80
C PRO A 741 9.01 -18.29 -3.92
N PRO A 742 8.51 -19.12 -4.87
CA PRO A 742 7.09 -19.40 -4.99
C PRO A 742 6.55 -20.02 -3.70
N PHE A 743 5.24 -19.88 -3.48
CA PHE A 743 4.53 -20.42 -2.30
C PHE A 743 4.80 -19.67 -0.97
N SER A 744 5.62 -18.61 -0.96
CA SER A 744 5.87 -17.78 0.23
C SER A 744 4.62 -17.09 0.81
N ALA A 745 3.56 -16.91 0.02
CA ALA A 745 2.28 -16.39 0.50
C ALA A 745 1.66 -17.26 1.61
N ALA A 746 1.92 -18.57 1.62
CA ALA A 746 1.42 -19.50 2.64
C ALA A 746 1.93 -19.20 4.06
N PHE A 747 2.93 -18.33 4.20
CA PHE A 747 3.45 -17.89 5.50
C PHE A 747 2.53 -16.93 6.24
N ARG A 748 1.66 -16.23 5.51
CA ARG A 748 0.74 -15.26 6.08
C ARG A 748 -0.55 -15.94 6.51
N LYS A 749 -0.97 -15.66 7.74
CA LYS A 749 -2.20 -16.19 8.35
C LYS A 749 -3.25 -15.09 8.48
N PHE A 750 -4.49 -15.44 8.18
CA PHE A 750 -5.65 -14.54 8.21
C PHE A 750 -6.64 -14.87 9.33
N ASP A 751 -6.34 -15.85 10.19
CA ASP A 751 -7.14 -16.22 11.36
C ASP A 751 -7.41 -15.05 12.30
N ARG A 752 -6.52 -14.06 12.29
CA ARG A 752 -6.62 -12.82 13.09
C ARG A 752 -7.39 -11.69 12.39
N LEU A 753 -7.67 -11.78 11.09
CA LEU A 753 -8.20 -10.67 10.29
C LEU A 753 -9.68 -10.84 9.91
N ARG A 754 -10.34 -11.88 10.42
CA ARG A 754 -11.76 -12.19 10.16
C ARG A 754 -12.47 -12.60 11.45
N GLU A 755 -13.78 -12.42 11.48
CA GLU A 755 -14.64 -12.80 12.61
C GLU A 755 -15.31 -14.17 12.44
N THR A 756 -15.52 -14.62 11.20
CA THR A 756 -16.31 -15.82 10.92
C THR A 756 -15.53 -16.87 10.14
N LEU A 757 -15.90 -18.13 10.33
CA LEU A 757 -15.35 -19.27 9.62
C LEU A 757 -16.50 -20.17 9.13
N PRO A 758 -16.43 -20.70 7.88
CA PRO A 758 -17.43 -21.65 7.43
C PRO A 758 -17.35 -22.97 8.21
N VAL A 759 -18.50 -23.45 8.67
CA VAL A 759 -18.67 -24.73 9.37
C VAL A 759 -19.55 -25.64 8.52
N LEU A 760 -19.13 -26.89 8.39
CA LEU A 760 -19.81 -27.91 7.59
C LEU A 760 -20.86 -28.64 8.44
N ASP A 761 -22.05 -28.79 7.87
CA ASP A 761 -23.00 -29.85 8.19
C ASP A 761 -22.84 -30.97 7.16
N ALA A 762 -22.20 -32.06 7.59
CA ALA A 762 -21.91 -33.19 6.70
C ALA A 762 -23.16 -33.97 6.29
N GLU A 763 -24.26 -33.90 7.03
CA GLU A 763 -25.52 -34.58 6.72
C GLU A 763 -26.28 -33.85 5.61
N ALA A 764 -26.29 -32.52 5.66
CA ALA A 764 -26.91 -31.67 4.64
C ALA A 764 -26.11 -31.61 3.32
N CYS A 765 -24.84 -32.01 3.32
CA CYS A 765 -23.97 -31.87 2.15
C CYS A 765 -24.41 -32.75 0.97
N THR A 766 -24.67 -32.13 -0.18
CA THR A 766 -25.05 -32.82 -1.43
C THR A 766 -23.85 -33.29 -2.25
N GLY A 767 -22.62 -32.86 -1.90
CA GLY A 767 -21.42 -33.17 -2.66
C GLY A 767 -21.32 -32.48 -4.01
N CYS A 768 -22.00 -31.34 -4.21
CA CYS A 768 -22.06 -30.64 -5.50
C CYS A 768 -20.76 -29.97 -5.94
N GLY A 769 -19.85 -29.68 -5.02
CA GLY A 769 -18.56 -29.07 -5.33
C GLY A 769 -18.52 -27.58 -5.60
N ALA A 770 -19.64 -26.87 -5.45
CA ALA A 770 -19.70 -25.42 -5.60
C ALA A 770 -18.74 -24.71 -4.62
N CYS A 771 -18.74 -25.09 -3.34
CA CYS A 771 -18.00 -24.41 -2.29
C CYS A 771 -16.47 -24.41 -2.50
N TRP A 772 -15.86 -25.56 -2.80
CA TRP A 772 -14.41 -25.64 -3.04
C TRP A 772 -14.00 -25.18 -4.44
N THR A 773 -14.92 -25.14 -5.40
CA THR A 773 -14.68 -24.60 -6.74
C THR A 773 -14.67 -23.08 -6.72
N LEU A 774 -15.63 -22.46 -6.01
CA LEU A 774 -15.79 -21.00 -5.97
C LEU A 774 -14.97 -20.32 -4.89
N CYS A 775 -14.30 -21.07 -4.01
CA CYS A 775 -13.38 -20.51 -3.02
C CYS A 775 -12.16 -19.86 -3.70
N PRO A 776 -11.96 -18.53 -3.64
CA PRO A 776 -10.85 -17.88 -4.34
C PRO A 776 -9.48 -18.23 -3.76
N ASP A 777 -9.40 -18.38 -2.43
CA ASP A 777 -8.16 -18.67 -1.71
C ASP A 777 -7.81 -20.17 -1.68
N GLY A 778 -8.68 -21.03 -2.22
CA GLY A 778 -8.56 -22.47 -2.10
C GLY A 778 -8.67 -22.99 -0.68
N ALA A 779 -9.16 -22.19 0.28
CA ALA A 779 -9.25 -22.53 1.69
C ALA A 779 -10.21 -23.69 2.05
N ILE A 780 -10.85 -24.34 1.08
CA ILE A 780 -11.62 -25.57 1.28
C ILE A 780 -10.86 -26.72 0.62
N GLY A 781 -10.24 -27.53 1.46
CA GLY A 781 -9.61 -28.79 1.12
C GLY A 781 -10.68 -29.85 0.94
N VAL A 782 -10.57 -30.61 -0.14
CA VAL A 782 -11.48 -31.71 -0.46
C VAL A 782 -10.68 -33.01 -0.54
N SER A 783 -11.24 -34.08 0.01
CA SER A 783 -10.71 -35.42 -0.14
C SER A 783 -11.86 -36.38 -0.43
N VAL A 784 -11.74 -37.14 -1.52
CA VAL A 784 -12.69 -38.18 -1.87
C VAL A 784 -11.97 -39.51 -1.82
N MET A 785 -12.38 -40.38 -0.90
CA MET A 785 -11.65 -41.60 -0.56
C MET A 785 -12.58 -42.79 -0.38
N ASP A 786 -12.09 -44.01 -0.56
CA ASP A 786 -12.81 -45.21 -0.12
C ASP A 786 -12.52 -45.52 1.36
N THR A 787 -13.25 -46.48 1.92
CA THR A 787 -13.10 -46.86 3.34
C THR A 787 -11.76 -47.55 3.62
N ALA A 788 -11.14 -48.19 2.63
CA ALA A 788 -9.83 -48.82 2.80
C ALA A 788 -8.74 -47.75 2.96
N MET A 789 -8.79 -46.71 2.13
CA MET A 789 -7.91 -45.56 2.16
C MET A 789 -8.00 -44.77 3.48
N LEU A 790 -9.20 -44.62 4.03
CA LEU A 790 -9.41 -44.02 5.36
C LEU A 790 -8.74 -44.86 6.46
N LEU A 791 -8.93 -46.18 6.44
CA LEU A 791 -8.33 -47.09 7.42
C LEU A 791 -6.79 -47.17 7.29
N GLU A 792 -6.28 -47.22 6.06
CA GLU A 792 -4.83 -47.20 5.79
C GLU A 792 -4.19 -45.90 6.28
N THR A 793 -4.87 -44.77 6.10
CA THR A 793 -4.41 -43.50 6.63
C THR A 793 -4.35 -43.52 8.15
N GLY A 794 -5.39 -44.04 8.81
CA GLY A 794 -5.42 -44.21 10.27
C GLY A 794 -4.29 -45.10 10.78
N VAL A 795 -4.02 -46.21 10.09
CA VAL A 795 -2.90 -47.12 10.41
C VAL A 795 -1.55 -46.41 10.26
N ARG A 796 -1.34 -45.66 9.17
CA ARG A 796 -0.11 -44.90 8.92
C ARG A 796 0.12 -43.83 9.99
N MET A 797 -0.91 -43.05 10.32
CA MET A 797 -0.81 -41.95 11.30
C MET A 797 -0.55 -42.45 12.73
N THR A 798 -1.07 -43.63 13.08
CA THR A 798 -0.99 -44.17 14.44
C THR A 798 0.12 -45.22 14.65
N GLY A 799 0.79 -45.65 13.58
CA GLY A 799 1.76 -46.74 13.59
C GLY A 799 1.13 -48.11 13.89
N ALA A 800 -0.18 -48.28 13.64
CA ALA A 800 -0.92 -49.51 13.96
C ALA A 800 -0.76 -50.61 12.90
N ASP A 801 0.46 -50.85 12.40
CA ASP A 801 0.73 -51.73 11.24
C ASP A 801 0.22 -53.17 11.40
N ARG A 802 0.06 -53.63 12.64
CA ARG A 802 -0.49 -54.95 12.96
C ARG A 802 -1.96 -55.11 12.56
N LEU A 803 -2.69 -54.02 12.28
CA LEU A 803 -4.06 -54.06 11.74
C LEU A 803 -4.12 -54.38 10.24
N ARG A 804 -3.03 -54.25 9.48
CA ARG A 804 -3.01 -54.42 8.01
C ARG A 804 -3.71 -55.71 7.52
N PRO A 805 -3.52 -56.89 8.14
CA PRO A 805 -4.20 -58.13 7.72
C PRO A 805 -5.73 -58.10 7.86
N MET A 806 -6.27 -57.17 8.65
CA MET A 806 -7.69 -57.05 8.98
C MET A 806 -8.38 -55.91 8.23
N LEU A 807 -7.64 -55.04 7.52
CA LEU A 807 -8.17 -53.84 6.88
C LEU A 807 -9.25 -54.16 5.84
N SER A 808 -9.06 -55.21 5.03
CA SER A 808 -10.07 -55.61 4.03
C SER A 808 -11.42 -55.96 4.69
N LYS A 809 -11.40 -56.71 5.81
CA LYS A 809 -12.63 -57.06 6.55
C LYS A 809 -13.28 -55.83 7.19
N LEU A 810 -12.47 -54.94 7.75
CA LEU A 810 -12.94 -53.67 8.34
C LEU A 810 -13.58 -52.76 7.28
N SER A 811 -12.93 -52.61 6.12
CA SER A 811 -13.42 -51.80 5.00
C SER A 811 -14.77 -52.30 4.48
N ILE A 812 -14.94 -53.62 4.31
CA ILE A 812 -16.22 -54.22 3.90
C ILE A 812 -17.31 -53.95 4.94
N SER A 813 -16.99 -54.08 6.22
CA SER A 813 -17.93 -53.78 7.32
C SER A 813 -18.31 -52.30 7.35
N MET A 814 -17.35 -51.38 7.15
CA MET A 814 -17.63 -49.94 7.08
C MET A 814 -18.58 -49.61 5.92
N ILE A 815 -18.33 -50.15 4.73
CA ILE A 815 -19.21 -49.94 3.56
C ILE A 815 -20.62 -50.44 3.86
N ARG A 816 -20.75 -51.62 4.51
CA ARG A 816 -22.05 -52.15 4.90
C ARG A 816 -22.80 -51.20 5.85
N ARG A 817 -22.12 -50.64 6.85
CA ARG A 817 -22.71 -49.66 7.78
C ARG A 817 -23.18 -48.39 7.07
N CYS A 818 -22.39 -47.88 6.12
CA CYS A 818 -22.77 -46.73 5.31
C CYS A 818 -24.02 -46.98 4.42
N ARG A 819 -24.47 -48.23 4.22
CA ARG A 819 -25.70 -48.57 3.47
C ARG A 819 -26.95 -48.62 4.36
N GLU A 820 -26.82 -48.64 5.69
CA GLU A 820 -27.95 -48.80 6.62
C GLU A 820 -28.79 -47.50 6.65
N LYS A 821 -30.08 -47.60 6.30
CA LYS A 821 -31.01 -46.45 6.26
C LYS A 821 -31.24 -45.90 7.68
N GLY A 822 -31.01 -44.60 7.87
CA GLY A 822 -31.28 -43.89 9.14
C GLY A 822 -30.13 -43.88 10.15
N ALA A 823 -28.95 -44.40 9.79
CA ALA A 823 -27.77 -44.45 10.64
C ALA A 823 -26.48 -44.08 9.87
N ALA A 824 -26.56 -43.10 8.96
CA ALA A 824 -25.38 -42.62 8.23
C ALA A 824 -24.43 -41.96 9.23
N PRO A 825 -23.24 -42.54 9.51
CA PRO A 825 -22.32 -41.93 10.44
C PRO A 825 -21.78 -40.64 9.82
N THR A 826 -22.06 -39.51 10.47
CA THR A 826 -21.60 -38.18 10.06
C THR A 826 -20.16 -37.91 10.48
N THR A 827 -19.58 -38.79 11.31
CA THR A 827 -18.18 -38.73 11.74
C THR A 827 -17.46 -40.06 11.51
N ALA A 828 -16.16 -39.99 11.21
CA ALA A 828 -15.32 -41.18 11.13
C ALA A 828 -15.24 -41.92 12.47
N GLY A 829 -15.33 -41.21 13.60
CA GLY A 829 -15.33 -41.81 14.93
C GLY A 829 -16.50 -42.75 15.16
N ALA A 830 -17.72 -42.34 14.80
CA ALA A 830 -18.90 -43.20 14.87
C ALA A 830 -18.75 -44.44 13.96
N LEU A 831 -18.30 -44.23 12.71
CA LEU A 831 -18.10 -45.31 11.75
C LEU A 831 -17.03 -46.31 12.21
N LEU A 832 -15.91 -45.82 12.77
CA LEU A 832 -14.85 -46.65 13.33
C LEU A 832 -15.35 -47.39 14.57
N ASN A 833 -16.07 -46.72 15.48
CA ASN A 833 -16.57 -47.35 16.69
C ASN A 833 -17.47 -48.55 16.38
N ASP A 834 -18.47 -48.36 15.52
CA ASP A 834 -19.42 -49.40 15.14
C ASP A 834 -18.76 -50.57 14.38
N THR A 835 -17.76 -50.26 13.56
CA THR A 835 -17.03 -51.26 12.78
C THR A 835 -16.12 -52.10 13.67
N PHE A 836 -15.39 -51.47 14.60
CA PHE A 836 -14.53 -52.19 15.54
C PHE A 836 -15.34 -52.96 16.57
N ASP A 837 -16.48 -52.46 17.04
CA ASP A 837 -17.37 -53.20 17.93
C ASP A 837 -17.94 -54.45 17.26
N TRP A 838 -18.35 -54.35 15.99
CA TRP A 838 -18.71 -55.51 15.19
C TRP A 838 -17.56 -56.51 15.03
N LEU A 839 -16.34 -56.02 14.79
CA LEU A 839 -15.14 -56.85 14.62
C LEU A 839 -14.81 -57.62 15.91
N LEU A 840 -14.88 -56.97 17.07
CA LEU A 840 -14.58 -57.58 18.37
C LEU A 840 -15.59 -58.68 18.76
N GLN A 841 -16.80 -58.60 18.23
CA GLN A 841 -17.83 -59.63 18.37
C GLN A 841 -17.62 -60.84 17.44
N GLN A 842 -16.73 -60.77 16.45
CA GLN A 842 -16.40 -61.91 15.58
C GLN A 842 -15.48 -62.93 16.27
N SER A 843 -15.48 -64.16 15.77
CA SER A 843 -14.58 -65.24 16.20
C SER A 843 -13.15 -64.98 15.73
N LEU A 844 -12.41 -64.15 16.47
CA LEU A 844 -11.00 -63.83 16.25
C LEU A 844 -10.10 -64.44 17.33
N PRO A 845 -8.83 -64.80 17.02
CA PRO A 845 -7.83 -65.16 18.01
C PRO A 845 -7.64 -64.05 19.07
N GLU A 846 -7.44 -64.43 20.33
CA GLU A 846 -7.37 -63.48 21.46
C GLU A 846 -6.31 -62.38 21.26
N ASN A 847 -5.15 -62.74 20.69
CA ASN A 847 -4.10 -61.79 20.34
C ASN A 847 -4.57 -60.73 19.31
N GLN A 848 -5.38 -61.13 18.31
CA GLN A 848 -5.93 -60.19 17.32
C GLN A 848 -7.03 -59.31 17.91
N LYS A 849 -7.84 -59.82 18.86
CA LYS A 849 -8.84 -59.01 19.57
C LYS A 849 -8.19 -57.92 20.43
N GLN A 850 -7.13 -58.27 21.17
CA GLN A 850 -6.37 -57.30 21.97
C GLN A 850 -5.71 -56.23 21.09
N GLN A 851 -5.13 -56.63 19.94
CA GLN A 851 -4.56 -55.69 18.97
C GLN A 851 -5.61 -54.75 18.35
N ALA A 852 -6.77 -55.29 17.97
CA ALA A 852 -7.87 -54.50 17.41
C ALA A 852 -8.44 -53.50 18.43
N ALA A 853 -8.60 -53.92 19.69
CA ALA A 853 -9.06 -53.03 20.77
C ALA A 853 -8.07 -51.90 21.07
N ALA A 854 -6.77 -52.20 21.13
CA ALA A 854 -5.73 -51.19 21.35
C ALA A 854 -5.61 -50.20 20.19
N ALA A 855 -5.80 -50.67 18.96
CA ALA A 855 -5.74 -49.82 17.77
C ALA A 855 -7.02 -48.98 17.58
N LYS A 856 -8.20 -49.49 17.97
CA LYS A 856 -9.48 -48.75 17.95
C LYS A 856 -9.35 -47.38 18.60
N GLY A 857 -8.80 -47.32 19.83
CA GLY A 857 -8.63 -46.07 20.57
C GLY A 857 -7.75 -45.06 19.82
N LYS A 858 -6.59 -45.51 19.32
CA LYS A 858 -5.66 -44.65 18.57
C LYS A 858 -6.24 -44.13 17.25
N LEU A 859 -6.97 -44.97 16.52
CA LEU A 859 -7.59 -44.57 15.25
C LEU A 859 -8.73 -43.57 15.47
N ILE A 860 -9.56 -43.77 16.50
CA ILE A 860 -10.61 -42.80 16.87
C ILE A 860 -10.00 -41.49 17.34
N GLU A 861 -8.91 -41.51 18.11
CA GLU A 861 -8.19 -40.30 18.51
C GLU A 861 -7.61 -39.54 17.31
N ALA A 862 -7.07 -40.26 16.31
CA ALA A 862 -6.43 -39.65 15.15
C ALA A 862 -7.41 -39.14 14.07
N LEU A 863 -8.52 -39.85 13.85
CA LEU A 863 -9.44 -39.59 12.74
C LEU A 863 -10.88 -39.29 13.18
N GLY A 864 -11.22 -39.46 14.45
CA GLY A 864 -12.61 -39.51 14.92
C GLY A 864 -13.41 -38.25 14.63
N ASP A 865 -12.75 -37.09 14.68
CA ASP A 865 -13.33 -35.76 14.46
C ASP A 865 -13.65 -35.47 12.98
N LEU A 866 -13.23 -36.33 12.04
CA LEU A 866 -13.49 -36.14 10.61
C LEU A 866 -14.98 -36.25 10.31
N GLN A 867 -15.57 -35.17 9.82
CA GLN A 867 -16.95 -35.18 9.35
C GLN A 867 -17.03 -35.78 7.94
N LEU A 868 -17.83 -36.82 7.75
CA LEU A 868 -17.91 -37.57 6.50
C LEU A 868 -19.31 -37.42 5.87
N SER A 869 -19.35 -37.03 4.60
CA SER A 869 -20.59 -36.91 3.84
C SER A 869 -20.79 -38.09 2.88
N LEU A 870 -21.98 -38.72 2.97
CA LEU A 870 -22.41 -39.79 2.08
C LEU A 870 -23.36 -39.24 1.01
N THR A 871 -22.76 -38.69 -0.05
CA THR A 871 -23.49 -37.92 -1.06
C THR A 871 -23.97 -38.79 -2.22
N ASP A 872 -25.02 -38.35 -2.91
CA ASP A 872 -25.54 -39.06 -4.07
C ASP A 872 -24.50 -39.24 -5.19
N PRO A 873 -23.71 -38.23 -5.58
CA PRO A 873 -22.77 -38.42 -6.67
C PRO A 873 -21.51 -39.23 -6.29
N LEU A 874 -21.02 -39.08 -5.06
CA LEU A 874 -19.73 -39.70 -4.68
C LEU A 874 -19.90 -41.06 -4.02
N PHE A 875 -21.00 -41.28 -3.29
CA PHE A 875 -21.24 -42.52 -2.58
C PHE A 875 -22.41 -43.31 -3.17
N ARG A 876 -23.65 -42.79 -3.11
CA ARG A 876 -24.85 -43.62 -3.29
C ARG A 876 -25.03 -44.09 -4.74
N THR A 877 -24.81 -43.21 -5.73
CA THR A 877 -24.96 -43.56 -7.14
C THR A 877 -23.89 -44.57 -7.58
N PRO A 878 -22.58 -44.33 -7.36
CA PRO A 878 -21.56 -45.33 -7.67
C PRO A 878 -21.81 -46.67 -6.97
N GLU A 879 -22.13 -46.64 -5.68
CA GLU A 879 -22.37 -47.84 -4.88
C GLU A 879 -23.56 -48.67 -5.39
N SER A 880 -24.60 -48.00 -5.90
CA SER A 880 -25.76 -48.66 -6.51
C SER A 880 -25.44 -49.34 -7.84
N GLN A 881 -24.46 -48.81 -8.59
CA GLN A 881 -24.04 -49.33 -9.90
C GLN A 881 -23.00 -50.44 -9.75
N THR A 882 -22.05 -50.28 -8.84
CA THR A 882 -20.98 -51.25 -8.57
C THR A 882 -20.73 -51.29 -7.06
N PRO A 883 -21.07 -52.41 -6.38
CA PRO A 883 -20.86 -52.55 -4.94
C PRO A 883 -19.40 -52.35 -4.56
N GLY A 884 -19.15 -51.52 -3.54
CA GLY A 884 -17.82 -51.15 -3.06
C GLY A 884 -17.16 -50.01 -3.83
N SER A 885 -17.86 -49.37 -4.78
CA SER A 885 -17.31 -48.27 -5.58
C SER A 885 -17.68 -46.88 -5.04
N GLY A 886 -18.52 -46.79 -4.01
CA GLY A 886 -18.86 -45.54 -3.31
C GLY A 886 -17.68 -44.95 -2.54
N ASN A 887 -17.52 -43.63 -2.61
CA ASN A 887 -16.48 -42.88 -1.90
C ASN A 887 -17.08 -41.94 -0.85
N LEU A 888 -16.37 -41.82 0.27
CA LEU A 888 -16.60 -40.87 1.33
C LEU A 888 -16.08 -39.48 0.90
N LEU A 889 -16.86 -38.44 1.17
CA LEU A 889 -16.44 -37.05 1.00
C LEU A 889 -16.04 -36.47 2.35
N PHE A 890 -14.84 -35.89 2.41
CA PHE A 890 -14.38 -35.08 3.53
C PHE A 890 -13.99 -33.68 3.03
N LEU A 891 -14.48 -32.65 3.73
CA LEU A 891 -14.09 -31.26 3.50
C LEU A 891 -13.40 -30.71 4.74
N ALA A 892 -12.25 -30.08 4.55
CA ALA A 892 -11.52 -29.38 5.59
C ALA A 892 -11.41 -27.89 5.23
N VAL A 893 -11.72 -27.02 6.17
CA VAL A 893 -11.49 -25.59 6.02
C VAL A 893 -10.10 -25.28 6.55
N ASP A 894 -9.28 -24.62 5.73
CA ASP A 894 -8.01 -24.03 6.13
C ASP A 894 -8.26 -22.72 6.88
N PRO A 895 -8.14 -22.71 8.22
CA PRO A 895 -8.40 -21.51 8.99
C PRO A 895 -7.27 -20.48 8.89
N ASP A 896 -6.11 -20.83 8.35
CA ASP A 896 -4.99 -19.90 8.24
C ASP A 896 -5.07 -19.11 6.92
N THR A 897 -5.61 -19.68 5.84
CA THR A 897 -5.78 -18.96 4.55
C THR A 897 -7.20 -18.46 4.26
N CYS A 898 -8.23 -18.98 4.93
CA CYS A 898 -9.61 -18.50 4.74
C CYS A 898 -9.74 -17.00 5.08
N LYS A 899 -10.39 -16.22 4.22
CA LYS A 899 -10.66 -14.79 4.46
C LYS A 899 -12.08 -14.48 4.93
N GLY A 900 -12.90 -15.51 5.16
CA GLY A 900 -14.27 -15.32 5.64
C GLY A 900 -15.24 -14.67 4.63
N CYS A 901 -14.93 -14.66 3.33
CA CYS A 901 -15.73 -13.97 2.30
C CYS A 901 -17.16 -14.50 2.08
N GLY A 902 -17.54 -15.64 2.67
CA GLY A 902 -18.89 -16.17 2.60
C GLY A 902 -19.33 -16.81 1.26
N ILE A 903 -18.56 -16.70 0.18
CA ILE A 903 -18.92 -17.26 -1.15
C ILE A 903 -19.25 -18.76 -1.07
N CYS A 904 -18.50 -19.50 -0.25
CA CYS A 904 -18.72 -20.93 -0.07
C CYS A 904 -20.06 -21.27 0.61
N ALA A 905 -20.51 -20.41 1.54
CA ALA A 905 -21.81 -20.55 2.20
C ALA A 905 -22.93 -20.06 1.29
N SER A 906 -22.78 -18.91 0.64
CA SER A 906 -23.80 -18.34 -0.25
C SER A 906 -24.08 -19.18 -1.50
N SER A 907 -23.08 -19.93 -1.98
CA SER A 907 -23.25 -20.89 -3.09
C SER A 907 -23.75 -22.27 -2.65
N CYS A 908 -23.91 -22.51 -1.35
CA CYS A 908 -24.38 -23.77 -0.81
C CYS A 908 -25.90 -23.77 -0.69
N GLU A 909 -26.61 -24.11 -1.77
CA GLU A 909 -28.09 -24.23 -1.77
C GLU A 909 -28.69 -25.02 -0.59
N PRO A 910 -28.14 -26.19 -0.17
CA PRO A 910 -28.69 -26.92 0.97
C PRO A 910 -28.35 -26.30 2.34
N ASN A 911 -27.61 -25.19 2.37
CA ASN A 911 -27.04 -24.58 3.58
C ASN A 911 -26.17 -25.53 4.41
N ALA A 912 -25.51 -26.49 3.75
CA ALA A 912 -24.56 -27.41 4.38
C ALA A 912 -23.27 -26.71 4.84
N LEU A 913 -23.01 -25.47 4.39
CA LEU A 913 -21.96 -24.61 4.91
C LEU A 913 -22.59 -23.32 5.43
N ALA A 914 -22.36 -23.02 6.71
CA ALA A 914 -22.81 -21.78 7.34
C ALA A 914 -21.61 -21.03 7.92
N LEU A 915 -21.64 -19.70 7.90
CA LEU A 915 -20.64 -18.89 8.58
C LEU A 915 -20.97 -18.84 10.07
N GLU A 916 -20.04 -19.32 10.89
CA GLU A 916 -20.14 -19.27 12.35
C GLU A 916 -19.12 -18.30 12.93
N GLN A 917 -19.45 -17.76 14.11
CA GLN A 917 -18.52 -16.91 14.86
C GLN A 917 -17.28 -17.70 15.26
N GLN A 918 -16.12 -17.13 14.96
CA GLN A 918 -14.84 -17.77 15.24
C GLN A 918 -14.60 -17.84 16.75
N THR A 919 -14.33 -19.05 17.24
CA THR A 919 -13.93 -19.28 18.64
C THR A 919 -12.58 -20.00 18.67
N PRO A 920 -11.81 -19.91 19.77
CA PRO A 920 -10.57 -20.68 19.93
C PRO A 920 -10.77 -22.19 19.72
N ALA A 921 -11.91 -22.72 20.18
CA ALA A 921 -12.27 -24.13 19.98
C ALA A 921 -12.52 -24.45 18.50
N LEU A 922 -13.27 -23.59 17.78
CA LEU A 922 -13.53 -23.76 16.36
C LEU A 922 -12.24 -23.71 15.53
N LEU A 923 -11.36 -22.74 15.81
CA LEU A 923 -10.05 -22.63 15.16
C LEU A 923 -9.19 -23.87 15.40
N ALA A 924 -9.10 -24.35 16.65
CA ALA A 924 -8.34 -25.54 16.99
C ALA A 924 -8.89 -26.78 16.26
N GLY A 925 -10.22 -26.92 16.17
CA GLY A 925 -10.88 -27.98 15.41
C GLY A 925 -10.58 -27.89 13.91
N ALA A 926 -10.73 -26.72 13.30
CA ALA A 926 -10.43 -26.50 11.89
C ALA A 926 -8.96 -26.80 11.54
N ARG A 927 -8.01 -26.34 12.38
CA ARG A 927 -6.58 -26.64 12.21
C ARG A 927 -6.30 -28.13 12.30
N ARG A 928 -6.92 -28.84 13.25
CA ARG A 928 -6.80 -30.29 13.36
C ARG A 928 -7.33 -30.99 12.10
N SER A 929 -8.53 -30.63 11.66
CA SER A 929 -9.13 -31.18 10.43
C SER A 929 -8.27 -30.92 9.20
N TRP A 930 -7.69 -29.72 9.09
CA TRP A 930 -6.75 -29.37 8.02
C TRP A 930 -5.46 -30.19 8.06
N GLN A 931 -4.86 -30.34 9.25
CA GLN A 931 -3.66 -31.18 9.44
C GLN A 931 -3.90 -32.65 9.11
N ILE A 932 -5.11 -33.17 9.35
CA ILE A 932 -5.49 -34.53 8.93
C ILE A 932 -5.68 -34.56 7.41
N TRP A 933 -6.36 -33.56 6.81
CA TRP A 933 -6.51 -33.43 5.36
C TRP A 933 -5.18 -33.46 4.62
N GLU A 934 -4.19 -32.71 5.10
CA GLU A 934 -2.83 -32.69 4.55
C GLU A 934 -2.14 -34.06 4.55
N GLN A 935 -2.50 -34.93 5.49
CA GLN A 935 -1.96 -36.28 5.62
C GLN A 935 -2.77 -37.33 4.87
N LEU A 936 -3.98 -37.01 4.40
CA LEU A 936 -4.79 -37.90 3.59
C LEU A 936 -4.15 -38.06 2.19
N PRO A 937 -4.21 -39.26 1.60
CA PRO A 937 -3.75 -39.47 0.23
C PRO A 937 -4.62 -38.69 -0.77
N ASP A 938 -4.04 -38.40 -1.94
CA ASP A 938 -4.73 -37.68 -2.99
C ASP A 938 -5.90 -38.50 -3.58
N THR A 939 -6.95 -37.80 -4.04
CA THR A 939 -8.09 -38.45 -4.69
C THR A 939 -7.63 -39.14 -5.99
N THR A 940 -7.93 -40.43 -6.14
CA THR A 940 -7.47 -41.21 -7.30
C THR A 940 -7.97 -40.65 -8.63
N GLU A 941 -7.18 -40.83 -9.70
CA GLU A 941 -7.56 -40.37 -11.04
C GLU A 941 -8.89 -40.99 -11.51
N ALA A 942 -9.08 -42.30 -11.32
CA ALA A 942 -10.33 -42.99 -11.65
C ALA A 942 -11.54 -42.38 -10.93
N THR A 943 -11.40 -42.04 -9.64
CA THR A 943 -12.46 -41.35 -8.89
C THR A 943 -12.76 -39.97 -9.46
N ARG A 944 -11.73 -39.19 -9.83
CA ARG A 944 -11.89 -37.85 -10.41
C ARG A 944 -12.55 -37.90 -11.78
N GLU A 945 -12.13 -38.81 -12.66
CA GLU A 945 -12.73 -38.99 -13.99
C GLU A 945 -14.21 -39.33 -13.90
N ARG A 946 -14.55 -40.25 -12.99
CA ARG A 946 -15.95 -40.60 -12.71
C ARG A 946 -16.72 -39.40 -12.18
N ALA A 947 -16.19 -38.69 -11.19
CA ALA A 947 -16.84 -37.51 -10.60
C ALA A 947 -17.06 -36.39 -11.63
N ALA A 948 -16.13 -36.20 -12.58
CA ALA A 948 -16.21 -35.19 -13.62
C ALA A 948 -17.40 -35.38 -14.57
N GLY A 949 -17.89 -36.61 -14.73
CA GLY A 949 -19.05 -36.96 -15.55
C GLY A 949 -20.39 -36.89 -14.81
N GLN A 950 -20.40 -36.60 -13.51
CA GLN A 950 -21.62 -36.57 -12.70
C GLN A 950 -22.15 -35.15 -12.48
N ILE A 951 -23.48 -35.05 -12.43
CA ILE A 951 -24.20 -33.82 -12.09
C ILE A 951 -24.52 -33.89 -10.59
N PRO A 952 -24.26 -32.83 -9.80
CA PRO A 952 -23.88 -31.47 -10.21
C PRO A 952 -22.38 -31.11 -10.16
N LEU A 953 -21.47 -32.07 -9.91
CA LEU A 953 -20.02 -31.82 -9.70
C LEU A 953 -19.27 -31.19 -10.89
N GLY A 954 -19.43 -31.74 -12.09
CA GLY A 954 -18.73 -31.26 -13.28
C GLY A 954 -17.18 -31.32 -13.21
N LYS A 955 -16.53 -30.90 -14.30
CA LYS A 955 -15.06 -31.00 -14.47
C LYS A 955 -14.24 -30.14 -13.50
N PRO A 956 -14.58 -28.86 -13.23
CA PRO A 956 -13.76 -28.03 -12.34
C PRO A 956 -13.72 -28.56 -10.90
N ALA A 957 -14.87 -28.99 -10.34
CA ALA A 957 -14.91 -29.50 -8.99
C ALA A 957 -14.15 -30.82 -8.84
N ALA A 958 -14.29 -31.73 -9.82
CA ALA A 958 -13.60 -33.02 -9.84
C ALA A 958 -12.08 -32.87 -9.97
N MET A 959 -11.60 -31.90 -10.76
CA MET A 959 -10.18 -31.55 -10.85
C MET A 959 -9.63 -31.12 -9.50
N LEU A 960 -10.35 -30.24 -8.79
CA LEU A 960 -9.91 -29.69 -7.50
C LEU A 960 -9.97 -30.70 -6.34
N MET A 961 -10.52 -31.90 -6.56
CA MET A 961 -10.37 -33.04 -5.62
C MET A 961 -8.91 -33.51 -5.50
N SER A 962 -8.06 -33.12 -6.46
CA SER A 962 -6.62 -33.30 -6.38
C SER A 962 -6.00 -32.26 -5.44
N GLN A 963 -5.37 -32.69 -4.35
CA GLN A 963 -4.60 -31.79 -3.47
C GLN A 963 -3.52 -31.05 -4.25
N ARG A 964 -2.92 -31.71 -5.26
CA ARG A 964 -1.90 -31.12 -6.12
C ARG A 964 -2.45 -29.96 -6.94
N PHE A 965 -3.60 -30.14 -7.59
CA PHE A 965 -4.16 -29.13 -8.48
C PHE A 965 -4.77 -27.98 -7.69
N ARG A 966 -5.36 -28.26 -6.52
CA ARG A 966 -5.81 -27.23 -5.58
C ARG A 966 -4.65 -26.31 -5.16
N SER A 967 -3.47 -26.87 -4.90
CA SER A 967 -2.32 -26.12 -4.37
C SER A 967 -1.45 -25.46 -5.46
N THR A 968 -1.94 -25.37 -6.70
CA THR A 968 -1.26 -24.62 -7.78
C THR A 968 -1.15 -23.12 -7.52
N LEU A 969 -2.10 -22.57 -6.78
CA LEU A 969 -2.05 -21.22 -6.23
C LEU A 969 -2.38 -21.30 -4.74
N SER A 970 -1.40 -21.03 -3.89
CA SER A 970 -1.59 -21.05 -2.44
C SER A 970 -2.42 -19.87 -1.97
N GLY A 971 -3.19 -20.05 -0.90
CA GLY A 971 -3.75 -18.97 -0.08
C GLY A 971 -2.66 -18.11 0.59
N GLY A 972 -3.06 -17.06 1.27
CA GLY A 972 -2.16 -16.23 2.09
C GLY A 972 -1.70 -14.91 1.44
N ASP A 973 -2.08 -14.62 0.19
CA ASP A 973 -1.81 -13.34 -0.47
C ASP A 973 -2.77 -12.23 -0.04
N GLY A 974 -2.36 -10.98 -0.27
CA GLY A 974 -3.11 -9.79 0.12
C GLY A 974 -4.30 -9.40 -0.76
N ALA A 975 -4.75 -10.25 -1.70
CA ALA A 975 -5.96 -9.97 -2.49
C ALA A 975 -7.21 -9.86 -1.60
N GLU A 976 -8.19 -9.07 -2.03
CA GLU A 976 -9.42 -8.84 -1.27
C GLU A 976 -10.22 -10.13 -1.00
N PRO A 977 -10.95 -10.22 0.14
CA PRO A 977 -11.84 -11.34 0.41
C PRO A 977 -12.87 -11.49 -0.72
N GLY A 978 -12.92 -12.67 -1.33
CA GLY A 978 -13.86 -12.92 -2.43
C GLY A 978 -13.34 -12.51 -3.82
N SER A 979 -12.05 -12.20 -3.98
CA SER A 979 -11.48 -11.72 -5.24
C SER A 979 -11.79 -12.62 -6.45
N GLY A 980 -12.51 -12.06 -7.42
CA GLY A 980 -12.83 -12.74 -8.68
C GLY A 980 -11.61 -12.98 -9.58
N ALA A 981 -10.66 -12.05 -9.59
CA ALA A 981 -9.41 -12.19 -10.35
C ALA A 981 -8.58 -13.36 -9.84
N ARG A 982 -8.47 -13.48 -8.50
CA ARG A 982 -7.80 -14.59 -7.84
C ARG A 982 -8.47 -15.93 -8.13
N LEU A 983 -9.80 -16.00 -8.06
CA LEU A 983 -10.55 -17.21 -8.41
C LEU A 983 -10.29 -17.66 -9.85
N ALA A 984 -10.33 -16.72 -10.80
CA ALA A 984 -10.05 -17.00 -12.21
C ALA A 984 -8.63 -17.55 -12.40
N LEU A 985 -7.63 -16.93 -11.77
CA LEU A 985 -6.23 -17.37 -11.84
C LEU A 985 -6.04 -18.76 -11.23
N ARG A 986 -6.64 -19.04 -10.07
CA ARG A 986 -6.59 -20.34 -9.41
C ARG A 986 -7.15 -21.45 -10.31
N LEU A 987 -8.33 -21.22 -10.89
CA LEU A 987 -8.96 -22.20 -11.78
C LEU A 987 -8.16 -22.42 -13.06
N ALA A 988 -7.61 -21.35 -13.64
CA ALA A 988 -6.77 -21.44 -14.84
C ALA A 988 -5.49 -22.25 -14.55
N LEU A 989 -4.77 -21.94 -13.47
CA LEU A 989 -3.55 -22.65 -13.08
C LEU A 989 -3.81 -24.12 -12.76
N ALA A 990 -4.88 -24.41 -12.01
CA ALA A 990 -5.30 -25.78 -11.73
C ALA A 990 -5.64 -26.55 -13.01
N ALA A 991 -6.33 -25.92 -13.96
CA ALA A 991 -6.66 -26.53 -15.25
C ALA A 991 -5.41 -26.82 -16.09
N VAL A 992 -4.48 -25.86 -16.18
CA VAL A 992 -3.21 -26.05 -16.90
C VAL A 992 -2.41 -27.19 -16.26
N GLU A 993 -2.23 -27.18 -14.93
CA GLU A 993 -1.50 -28.21 -14.21
C GLU A 993 -2.14 -29.60 -14.40
N SER A 994 -3.47 -29.70 -14.35
CA SER A 994 -4.18 -30.98 -14.53
C SER A 994 -3.93 -31.62 -15.90
N LYS A 995 -3.63 -30.82 -16.92
CA LYS A 995 -3.37 -31.28 -18.28
C LYS A 995 -1.89 -31.46 -18.59
N GLN A 996 -1.04 -30.54 -18.14
CA GLN A 996 0.38 -30.54 -18.45
C GLN A 996 1.16 -31.54 -17.58
N ARG A 997 0.75 -31.74 -16.33
CA ARG A 997 1.53 -32.55 -15.40
C ARG A 997 1.63 -34.03 -15.78
N PRO A 998 0.57 -34.72 -16.23
CA PRO A 998 0.69 -36.10 -16.69
C PRO A 998 1.68 -36.21 -17.86
N LEU A 999 1.65 -35.26 -18.80
CA LEU A 999 2.57 -35.21 -19.94
C LEU A 999 4.02 -35.04 -19.49
N LEU A 1000 4.28 -34.11 -18.55
CA LEU A 1000 5.60 -33.91 -17.98
C LEU A 1000 6.09 -35.15 -17.23
N THR A 1001 5.20 -35.81 -16.49
CA THR A 1001 5.55 -37.02 -15.71
C THR A 1001 5.93 -38.16 -16.66
N ALA A 1002 5.13 -38.40 -17.70
CA ALA A 1002 5.43 -39.38 -18.73
C ALA A 1002 6.77 -39.08 -19.45
N TYR A 1003 7.03 -37.82 -19.78
CA TYR A 1003 8.31 -37.41 -20.37
C TYR A 1003 9.49 -37.64 -19.41
N CYS A 1004 9.35 -37.30 -18.13
CA CYS A 1004 10.39 -37.56 -17.12
C CYS A 1004 10.65 -39.06 -16.93
N GLU A 1005 9.60 -39.89 -16.93
CA GLU A 1005 9.72 -41.35 -16.88
C GLU A 1005 10.44 -41.89 -18.12
N GLU A 1006 10.13 -41.38 -19.31
CA GLU A 1006 10.82 -41.73 -20.55
C GLU A 1006 12.31 -41.37 -20.48
N VAL A 1007 12.64 -40.14 -20.06
CA VAL A 1007 14.03 -39.66 -19.90
C VAL A 1007 14.79 -40.51 -18.88
N ASN A 1008 14.17 -40.83 -17.74
CA ASN A 1008 14.77 -41.71 -16.73
C ASN A 1008 15.00 -43.12 -17.27
N GLY A 1009 14.04 -43.68 -18.00
CA GLY A 1009 14.18 -44.97 -18.67
C GLY A 1009 15.30 -44.97 -19.71
N VAL A 1010 15.46 -43.89 -20.49
CA VAL A 1010 16.60 -43.71 -21.41
C VAL A 1010 17.91 -43.67 -20.64
N ARG A 1011 17.99 -42.90 -19.55
CA ARG A 1011 19.18 -42.78 -18.69
C ARG A 1011 19.59 -44.13 -18.09
N GLU A 1012 18.62 -44.92 -17.62
CA GLU A 1012 18.86 -46.26 -17.09
C GLU A 1012 19.38 -47.22 -18.17
N ARG A 1013 18.80 -47.19 -19.37
CA ARG A 1013 19.29 -47.97 -20.51
C ARG A 1013 20.71 -47.58 -20.91
N LEU A 1014 21.02 -46.28 -20.99
CA LEU A 1014 22.38 -45.79 -21.27
C LEU A 1014 23.36 -46.21 -20.19
N SER A 1015 22.98 -46.08 -18.91
CA SER A 1015 23.82 -46.49 -17.77
C SER A 1015 24.10 -47.99 -17.80
N SER A 1016 23.10 -48.81 -18.13
CA SER A 1016 23.24 -50.25 -18.30
C SER A 1016 24.16 -50.60 -19.47
N LEU A 1017 24.02 -49.93 -20.61
CA LEU A 1017 24.87 -50.12 -21.79
C LEU A 1017 26.33 -49.74 -21.50
N ILE A 1018 26.58 -48.60 -20.84
CA ILE A 1018 27.92 -48.18 -20.43
C ILE A 1018 28.54 -49.22 -19.50
N ARG A 1019 27.81 -49.69 -18.47
CA ARG A 1019 28.29 -50.74 -17.56
C ARG A 1019 28.62 -52.02 -18.30
N LYS A 1020 27.78 -52.44 -19.26
CA LYS A 1020 28.02 -53.62 -20.09
C LYS A 1020 29.26 -53.46 -20.97
N MET A 1021 29.40 -52.34 -21.67
CA MET A 1021 30.58 -52.08 -22.51
C MET A 1021 31.89 -52.01 -21.71
N LEU A 1022 31.86 -51.42 -20.51
CA LEU A 1022 33.02 -51.40 -19.62
C LEU A 1022 33.34 -52.81 -19.11
N ALA A 1023 32.34 -53.63 -18.80
CA ALA A 1023 32.54 -55.02 -18.40
C ALA A 1023 33.04 -55.91 -19.56
N ASP A 1024 32.61 -55.65 -20.80
CA ASP A 1024 33.06 -56.37 -21.99
C ASP A 1024 34.49 -55.94 -22.42
N ALA A 1025 34.95 -54.75 -21.99
CA ALA A 1025 36.28 -54.21 -22.30
C ALA A 1025 37.36 -54.52 -21.24
N LEU A 1026 36.95 -54.95 -20.03
CA LEU A 1026 37.81 -55.44 -18.94
C LEU A 1026 37.98 -56.95 -19.04
#